data_AF-D4CPD9-F1
#
_entry.id   AF-D4CPD9-F1
#
_cell.length_a   1.000
_cell.length_b   1.000
_cell.length_c   1.000
_cell.angle_alpha   90.00
_cell.angle_beta   90.00
_cell.angle_gamma   90.00
#
_symmetry.space_group_name_H-M   'P 1'
#
loop_
_entity.id
_entity.type
_entity.pdbx_description
1 polymer ?
#
loop_
_entity_poly.entity_id
_entity_poly.type
_entity_poly.pdbx_seq_one_letter_code
_entity_poly.pdbx_strand_id
1 'polypeptide(L)'
;MKSEKRKGSGAAVLAACLLLSAADQSAYGSQDFHRERGTSVETGTHAETGIHTEMGIHGETGIHRETGYSMEMEEDLPSSEADRDLLPASFSNIPMPRAALYASETETIDITGLADRDAVKAGIESALTAGKDVTVIGSKQGIHSLELSVPDQRRLVWRAKIESANPEDGEAILTVSGGSGSVFELAEGGAVADRSGNHDISVCSFKDRLQVEITGGEISSASNHPELNVVDAADDVKLHMIGGRIDAEGGEKTGIYSSGDVVIEGGEIFSGSEDAAHCGKAISAKKVRISGGFLFGHGSSAEALVDAREGREIDGGALVAFDKYAEAGRTHYLKGSKRNLSVLPASAKAVWGAENGHSGIEINGSSGRCFRELPGIQIGELKGISLPESKVYDGSAASCTGTAHIEPSALPGGESIAIKYQKENETGLSEEAPSDAGKYLVHAIISGAGAYSEDAITLGEFEIAKRPVRLLIEDQTMTAGQPLPSFGFRLEGQAAGHGSAEVFQQSPILSTSADGRTAGEFEITVLSPLSYRENYRADGANAVVKGKLLVKAAENGNQNPGTAAPGGNGKQNPGTAAPGGNGNQNPGTAAPGGNGNQNPGTAAPGGNGNQNPGTAAPGGNGNQNPGTAAPGGNGNQNSGNGNPGSGKAGDGNPGNASENPGSVPKPNPPKEEERSKQEGGSSGRSSGGGSGRSGGGSRSGGSSGKGSGALRASASGRTGANGGSGSKGEWIQDQKGWWYRNPDRSYPASSWLSLEYNGKKDWYYFNSEGYMQTGWQLISGKWYYLYEKTEGGRTKGSLAVNTVIGGYAVNSNGEWTT
;
A
#
# COMPACT_ATOMS: atom_id res chain seq x y z
N MET A 1 -70.26 28.94 2.06
CA MET A 1 -70.62 30.24 2.67
C MET A 1 -69.52 30.66 3.66
N LYS A 2 -69.39 31.97 3.89
CA LYS A 2 -68.99 32.72 5.13
C LYS A 2 -68.42 31.90 6.32
N SER A 3 -67.42 32.36 7.09
CA SER A 3 -66.70 33.66 7.18
C SER A 3 -65.36 33.44 7.92
N GLU A 4 -64.19 33.96 7.51
CA GLU A 4 -63.73 35.36 7.35
C GLU A 4 -63.30 36.06 8.67
N LYS A 5 -61.97 36.21 8.90
CA LYS A 5 -61.25 37.46 9.28
C LYS A 5 -59.72 37.20 9.45
N ARG A 6 -58.83 37.85 8.67
CA ARG A 6 -58.18 39.20 8.83
C ARG A 6 -57.09 39.21 9.94
N LYS A 7 -55.85 39.70 9.79
CA LYS A 7 -55.06 40.42 8.72
C LYS A 7 -53.62 39.84 8.71
N GLY A 8 -52.66 40.14 7.82
CA GLY A 8 -52.64 40.97 6.59
C GLY A 8 -51.61 42.12 6.58
N SER A 9 -50.68 42.13 5.59
CA SER A 9 -49.72 43.19 5.16
C SER A 9 -48.23 43.08 5.58
N GLY A 10 -47.31 43.41 4.65
CA GLY A 10 -45.84 43.58 4.85
C GLY A 10 -44.99 42.34 4.49
N ALA A 11 -44.60 42.01 3.25
CA ALA A 11 -43.97 42.75 2.14
C ALA A 11 -42.41 42.78 2.13
N ALA A 12 -41.82 41.97 1.23
CA ALA A 12 -40.63 42.25 0.40
C ALA A 12 -39.22 42.35 1.10
N VAL A 13 -38.09 41.94 0.49
CA VAL A 13 -37.80 41.27 -0.80
C VAL A 13 -36.39 40.60 -0.77
N LEU A 14 -36.11 39.63 -1.68
CA LEU A 14 -34.82 39.06 -2.19
C LEU A 14 -33.50 39.29 -1.38
N ALA A 15 -32.56 38.33 -1.22
CA ALA A 15 -32.15 37.27 -2.15
C ALA A 15 -31.27 36.15 -1.53
N ALA A 16 -31.08 35.07 -2.29
CA ALA A 16 -29.86 34.23 -2.45
C ALA A 16 -29.27 33.37 -1.30
N CYS A 17 -29.15 32.08 -1.62
CA CYS A 17 -28.01 31.18 -1.32
C CYS A 17 -27.69 30.77 0.14
N LEU A 18 -28.55 29.91 0.66
CA LEU A 18 -28.19 28.54 1.11
C LEU A 18 -26.93 27.98 0.38
N LEU A 19 -26.03 27.17 0.96
CA LEU A 19 -26.08 26.38 2.21
C LEU A 19 -24.66 26.19 2.78
N LEU A 20 -24.51 26.17 4.11
CA LEU A 20 -23.34 25.61 4.79
C LEU A 20 -23.77 25.12 6.18
N SER A 21 -23.50 23.84 6.45
CA SER A 21 -23.73 23.07 7.69
C SER A 21 -25.16 23.02 8.26
N ALA A 22 -25.50 21.86 8.81
CA ALA A 22 -26.49 21.70 9.87
C ALA A 22 -26.12 20.47 10.68
N ALA A 23 -26.11 20.61 12.01
CA ALA A 23 -26.09 19.50 12.93
C ALA A 23 -27.37 19.54 13.78
N ASP A 24 -27.58 18.43 14.49
CA ASP A 24 -28.30 18.35 15.77
C ASP A 24 -29.82 18.04 15.79
N GLN A 25 -30.26 17.63 16.99
CA GLN A 25 -31.46 16.87 17.34
C GLN A 25 -32.76 17.71 17.25
N SER A 26 -33.99 17.16 17.17
CA SER A 26 -34.67 16.30 18.17
C SER A 26 -36.17 16.19 17.82
N ALA A 27 -37.02 15.34 18.43
CA ALA A 27 -36.88 13.97 18.96
C ALA A 27 -38.30 13.41 19.30
N TYR A 28 -38.50 12.08 19.29
CA TYR A 28 -39.68 11.37 19.85
C TYR A 28 -39.23 9.97 20.30
N GLY A 29 -39.83 9.40 21.35
CA GLY A 29 -39.44 8.08 21.88
C GLY A 29 -40.39 7.54 22.96
N SER A 30 -39.99 6.47 23.67
CA SER A 30 -40.63 6.00 24.92
C SER A 30 -39.80 4.98 25.71
N GLN A 31 -39.88 5.09 27.04
CA GLN A 31 -39.81 4.04 28.07
C GLN A 31 -38.52 3.20 28.28
N ASP A 32 -37.70 3.72 29.20
CA ASP A 32 -37.31 3.11 30.50
C ASP A 32 -36.85 1.64 30.59
N PHE A 33 -35.64 1.44 31.14
CA PHE A 33 -35.46 0.74 32.43
C PHE A 33 -34.13 1.11 33.12
N HIS A 34 -34.08 0.97 34.45
CA HIS A 34 -32.95 1.42 35.30
C HIS A 34 -31.75 0.45 35.36
N ARG A 35 -30.52 1.00 35.46
CA ARG A 35 -29.60 0.69 36.57
C ARG A 35 -28.56 1.80 36.82
N GLU A 36 -28.12 1.93 38.06
CA GLU A 36 -27.31 3.06 38.56
C GLU A 36 -25.79 2.85 38.39
N ARG A 37 -25.03 3.95 38.41
CA ARG A 37 -23.55 3.94 38.54
C ARG A 37 -23.15 3.99 40.01
N GLY A 38 -22.23 3.11 40.41
CA GLY A 38 -21.45 3.26 41.64
C GLY A 38 -19.98 3.48 41.30
N THR A 39 -19.38 4.56 41.80
CA THR A 39 -17.92 4.80 41.74
C THR A 39 -17.29 4.49 43.08
N SER A 40 -16.18 3.75 43.09
CA SER A 40 -15.29 3.65 44.24
C SER A 40 -13.82 3.72 43.80
N VAL A 41 -13.06 4.52 44.53
CA VAL A 41 -11.59 4.59 44.50
C VAL A 41 -11.15 4.20 45.90
N GLU A 42 -10.18 3.29 46.04
CA GLU A 42 -9.59 3.00 47.34
C GLU A 42 -8.12 2.57 47.21
N THR A 43 -7.41 2.57 48.34
CA THR A 43 -5.94 2.72 48.37
C THR A 43 -5.26 1.81 49.39
N GLY A 44 -4.00 1.46 49.11
CA GLY A 44 -3.06 0.87 50.06
C GLY A 44 -2.34 -0.38 49.52
N THR A 45 -1.12 -0.76 49.92
CA THR A 45 0.09 -0.12 50.46
C THR A 45 0.97 -1.27 50.97
N HIS A 46 2.23 -1.34 50.51
CA HIS A 46 3.39 -2.01 51.13
C HIS A 46 3.27 -3.43 51.75
N ALA A 47 4.15 -4.32 51.29
CA ALA A 47 5.25 -4.84 52.13
C ALA A 47 6.43 -5.32 51.26
N GLU A 48 7.65 -5.21 51.77
CA GLU A 48 8.87 -5.78 51.17
C GLU A 48 9.27 -7.07 51.89
N THR A 49 9.82 -8.05 51.16
CA THR A 49 10.99 -8.84 51.59
C THR A 49 11.65 -9.47 50.36
N GLY A 50 12.96 -9.26 50.18
CA GLY A 50 13.79 -10.07 49.29
C GLY A 50 14.88 -10.78 50.10
N ILE A 51 15.64 -11.69 49.46
CA ILE A 51 16.96 -12.15 49.90
C ILE A 51 17.69 -12.84 48.72
N HIS A 52 19.02 -12.82 48.74
CA HIS A 52 19.90 -13.38 47.71
C HIS A 52 20.13 -14.89 47.87
N THR A 53 20.44 -15.58 46.76
CA THR A 53 21.72 -16.30 46.47
C THR A 53 21.62 -16.85 45.04
N GLU A 54 22.47 -16.49 44.06
CA GLU A 54 23.92 -16.70 43.91
C GLU A 54 24.26 -18.01 43.15
N MET A 55 25.33 -18.00 42.35
CA MET A 55 25.59 -19.00 41.30
C MET A 55 26.42 -20.20 41.78
N GLY A 56 26.18 -21.38 41.18
CA GLY A 56 27.05 -22.54 41.30
C GLY A 56 27.13 -23.32 39.98
N ILE A 57 28.30 -23.32 39.34
CA ILE A 57 28.60 -24.11 38.13
C ILE A 57 29.38 -25.36 38.53
N HIS A 58 28.98 -26.53 38.03
CA HIS A 58 29.78 -27.71 37.64
C HIS A 58 28.77 -28.80 37.19
N GLY A 59 29.06 -29.73 36.28
CA GLY A 59 30.29 -30.02 35.55
C GLY A 59 30.45 -31.55 35.40
N GLU A 60 30.96 -32.02 34.26
CA GLU A 60 31.29 -33.44 33.96
C GLU A 60 30.07 -34.39 33.85
N THR A 61 29.67 -34.85 32.66
CA THR A 61 30.23 -35.95 31.81
C THR A 61 30.15 -37.35 32.42
N GLY A 62 29.28 -38.20 31.86
CA GLY A 62 29.20 -39.62 32.19
C GLY A 62 28.41 -40.41 31.13
N ILE A 63 29.11 -41.11 30.25
CA ILE A 63 28.53 -42.04 29.26
C ILE A 63 28.46 -43.42 29.91
N HIS A 64 27.31 -44.12 29.90
CA HIS A 64 27.25 -45.51 29.40
C HIS A 64 25.83 -46.13 29.27
N ARG A 65 25.68 -46.81 28.14
CA ARG A 65 24.79 -47.92 27.74
C ARG A 65 23.79 -48.57 28.72
N GLU A 66 22.60 -48.80 28.16
CA GLU A 66 21.89 -50.09 28.06
C GLU A 66 21.83 -51.00 29.30
N THR A 67 20.62 -51.17 29.84
CA THR A 67 20.05 -52.52 30.04
C THR A 67 18.53 -52.43 30.02
N GLY A 68 17.86 -53.31 29.28
CA GLY A 68 16.40 -53.37 29.23
C GLY A 68 15.84 -54.22 30.37
N TYR A 69 14.62 -53.92 30.80
CA TYR A 69 13.78 -54.85 31.56
C TYR A 69 12.33 -54.74 31.08
N SER A 70 11.82 -55.81 30.49
CA SER A 70 10.39 -55.98 30.27
C SER A 70 9.73 -56.35 31.59
N MET A 71 8.58 -55.76 31.91
CA MET A 71 7.70 -56.26 32.97
C MET A 71 6.25 -56.00 32.59
N GLU A 72 5.52 -57.08 32.36
CA GLU A 72 4.07 -57.06 32.12
C GLU A 72 3.34 -57.14 33.47
N MET A 73 2.30 -56.33 33.64
CA MET A 73 1.15 -56.46 34.55
C MET A 73 0.23 -55.28 34.18
N GLU A 74 -0.85 -55.51 33.45
CA GLU A 74 -2.17 -55.99 33.93
C GLU A 74 -3.02 -54.87 34.58
N GLU A 75 -4.33 -55.07 34.54
CA GLU A 75 -5.34 -54.02 34.62
C GLU A 75 -5.66 -53.61 36.07
N ASP A 76 -6.10 -52.36 36.25
CA ASP A 76 -7.21 -52.09 37.17
C ASP A 76 -7.96 -50.79 36.79
N LEU A 77 -9.28 -50.89 36.58
CA LEU A 77 -10.15 -49.76 36.24
C LEU A 77 -11.04 -49.38 37.45
N PRO A 78 -10.81 -48.24 38.12
CA PRO A 78 -11.78 -47.72 39.07
C PRO A 78 -13.02 -47.22 38.32
N SER A 79 -14.19 -47.60 38.82
CA SER A 79 -15.49 -47.32 38.19
C SER A 79 -16.36 -46.38 39.02
N SER A 80 -17.53 -46.03 38.48
CA SER A 80 -18.62 -45.18 39.02
C SER A 80 -18.46 -43.65 38.89
N GLU A 81 -19.51 -43.04 38.34
CA GLU A 81 -19.83 -41.62 38.50
C GLU A 81 -20.56 -41.43 39.83
N ALA A 82 -20.10 -40.51 40.69
CA ALA A 82 -20.94 -39.62 41.52
C ALA A 82 -20.13 -38.91 42.62
N ASP A 83 -19.52 -37.77 42.31
CA ASP A 83 -19.80 -36.57 43.09
C ASP A 83 -19.58 -35.32 42.23
N ARG A 84 -20.40 -34.29 42.43
CA ARG A 84 -20.40 -33.06 41.62
C ARG A 84 -20.41 -31.83 42.51
N ASP A 85 -19.99 -30.72 41.91
CA ASP A 85 -20.14 -29.34 42.39
C ASP A 85 -19.35 -28.98 43.67
N LEU A 86 -18.24 -28.24 43.50
CA LEU A 86 -17.84 -27.13 44.39
C LEU A 86 -16.65 -26.32 43.82
N LEU A 87 -16.85 -25.63 42.68
CA LEU A 87 -15.95 -24.56 42.22
C LEU A 87 -16.76 -23.35 41.67
N PRO A 88 -16.35 -22.10 41.94
CA PRO A 88 -17.08 -20.90 41.53
C PRO A 88 -16.89 -20.57 40.05
N ALA A 89 -17.96 -20.08 39.40
CA ALA A 89 -17.98 -19.83 37.97
C ALA A 89 -17.39 -18.47 37.55
N SER A 90 -16.47 -18.48 36.58
CA SER A 90 -16.25 -17.40 35.61
C SER A 90 -15.57 -17.96 34.35
N PHE A 91 -15.67 -17.26 33.22
CA PHE A 91 -15.11 -17.63 31.90
C PHE A 91 -15.69 -18.88 31.20
N SER A 92 -17.02 -18.94 31.07
CA SER A 92 -17.69 -19.71 30.02
C SER A 92 -18.08 -18.79 28.84
N ASN A 93 -17.41 -18.91 27.69
CA ASN A 93 -17.95 -18.68 26.32
C ASN A 93 -16.85 -18.68 25.23
N ILE A 94 -16.38 -19.87 24.85
CA ILE A 94 -15.92 -20.17 23.48
C ILE A 94 -16.55 -21.52 23.10
N PRO A 95 -17.25 -21.65 21.96
CA PRO A 95 -17.85 -22.92 21.55
C PRO A 95 -16.76 -23.88 21.04
N MET A 96 -16.39 -24.88 21.84
CA MET A 96 -15.53 -25.97 21.37
C MET A 96 -16.31 -26.92 20.46
N PRO A 97 -15.81 -27.28 19.26
CA PRO A 97 -16.30 -28.46 18.55
C PRO A 97 -15.90 -29.72 19.34
N ARG A 98 -16.89 -30.42 19.90
CA ARG A 98 -16.68 -31.56 20.81
C ARG A 98 -16.41 -32.86 20.03
N ALA A 99 -15.26 -32.93 19.36
CA ALA A 99 -14.86 -34.03 18.49
C ALA A 99 -13.50 -34.66 18.88
N ALA A 100 -13.21 -34.75 20.19
CA ALA A 100 -12.05 -35.46 20.71
C ALA A 100 -12.42 -36.89 21.15
N LEU A 101 -12.71 -37.76 20.18
CA LEU A 101 -12.96 -39.19 20.35
C LEU A 101 -12.53 -39.90 19.07
N TYR A 102 -11.56 -40.80 19.18
CA TYR A 102 -10.75 -41.36 18.08
C TYR A 102 -9.90 -40.33 17.33
N ALA A 103 -8.62 -40.25 17.68
CA ALA A 103 -7.60 -39.82 16.72
C ALA A 103 -7.45 -40.94 15.69
N SER A 104 -7.79 -40.67 14.44
CA SER A 104 -7.64 -41.62 13.33
C SER A 104 -6.16 -41.96 13.13
N GLU A 105 -5.84 -43.23 12.93
CA GLU A 105 -4.56 -43.59 12.32
C GLU A 105 -4.52 -42.97 10.91
N THR A 106 -3.40 -42.34 10.53
CA THR A 106 -3.24 -41.76 9.19
C THR A 106 -2.36 -42.65 8.33
N GLU A 107 -2.90 -43.19 7.24
CA GLU A 107 -2.15 -43.98 6.27
C GLU A 107 -1.66 -43.11 5.10
N THR A 108 -0.47 -43.41 4.57
CA THR A 108 0.10 -42.69 3.42
C THR A 108 0.21 -43.62 2.21
N ILE A 109 -0.38 -43.21 1.10
CA ILE A 109 -0.50 -44.03 -0.12
C ILE A 109 0.24 -43.33 -1.27
N ASP A 110 1.29 -43.98 -1.78
CA ASP A 110 2.03 -43.51 -2.97
C ASP A 110 1.44 -44.13 -4.25
N ILE A 111 0.82 -43.30 -5.08
CA ILE A 111 0.17 -43.74 -6.31
C ILE A 111 1.15 -44.05 -7.45
N THR A 112 2.43 -43.68 -7.32
CA THR A 112 3.45 -43.77 -8.38
C THR A 112 3.70 -45.22 -8.81
N GLY A 113 3.64 -46.16 -7.87
CA GLY A 113 3.86 -47.59 -8.11
C GLY A 113 2.59 -48.41 -8.43
N LEU A 114 1.40 -47.82 -8.33
CA LEU A 114 0.14 -48.53 -8.54
C LEU A 114 -0.14 -48.73 -10.04
N ALA A 115 -0.86 -49.79 -10.40
CA ALA A 115 -1.00 -50.24 -11.79
C ALA A 115 -1.82 -49.26 -12.66
N ASP A 116 -3.01 -48.91 -12.20
CA ASP A 116 -4.08 -48.25 -12.95
C ASP A 116 -4.98 -47.44 -11.98
N ARG A 117 -6.10 -46.87 -12.46
CA ARG A 117 -7.03 -46.11 -11.62
C ARG A 117 -7.74 -46.96 -10.56
N ASP A 118 -8.02 -48.23 -10.88
CA ASP A 118 -8.76 -49.13 -9.99
C ASP A 118 -7.88 -49.53 -8.79
N ALA A 119 -6.58 -49.76 -9.03
CA ALA A 119 -5.60 -49.95 -7.97
C ALA A 119 -5.42 -48.71 -7.08
N VAL A 120 -5.46 -47.50 -7.65
CA VAL A 120 -5.42 -46.23 -6.89
C VAL A 120 -6.66 -46.09 -6.02
N LYS A 121 -7.86 -46.24 -6.61
CA LYS A 121 -9.15 -46.17 -5.91
C LYS A 121 -9.23 -47.20 -4.78
N ALA A 122 -8.95 -48.47 -5.09
CA ALA A 122 -9.04 -49.56 -4.12
C ALA A 122 -8.08 -49.39 -2.94
N GLY A 123 -6.87 -48.86 -3.15
CA GLY A 123 -5.95 -48.53 -2.04
C GLY A 123 -6.52 -47.47 -1.11
N ILE A 124 -6.96 -46.34 -1.67
CA ILE A 124 -7.49 -45.19 -0.92
C ILE A 124 -8.78 -45.58 -0.16
N GLU A 125 -9.75 -46.17 -0.84
CA GLU A 125 -11.05 -46.50 -0.25
C GLU A 125 -10.95 -47.65 0.77
N SER A 126 -10.01 -48.58 0.63
CA SER A 126 -9.77 -49.62 1.64
C SER A 126 -9.25 -49.05 2.95
N ALA A 127 -8.29 -48.11 2.90
CA ALA A 127 -7.75 -47.46 4.10
C ALA A 127 -8.81 -46.56 4.78
N LEU A 128 -9.57 -45.78 4.00
CA LEU A 128 -10.69 -44.99 4.52
C LEU A 128 -11.78 -45.87 5.16
N THR A 129 -12.12 -47.01 4.53
CA THR A 129 -13.11 -47.97 5.06
C THR A 129 -12.61 -48.71 6.30
N ALA A 130 -11.29 -48.88 6.45
CA ALA A 130 -10.66 -49.39 7.67
C ALA A 130 -10.70 -48.38 8.85
N GLY A 131 -11.31 -47.20 8.66
CA GLY A 131 -11.46 -46.16 9.70
C GLY A 131 -10.25 -45.24 9.84
N LYS A 132 -9.31 -45.29 8.89
CA LYS A 132 -8.13 -44.42 8.84
C LYS A 132 -8.42 -43.13 8.08
N ASP A 133 -7.65 -42.09 8.39
CA ASP A 133 -7.51 -40.94 7.49
C ASP A 133 -6.37 -41.24 6.50
N VAL A 134 -6.41 -40.63 5.31
CA VAL A 134 -5.49 -40.99 4.21
C VAL A 134 -4.77 -39.76 3.68
N THR A 135 -3.46 -39.86 3.49
CA THR A 135 -2.66 -38.90 2.72
C THR A 135 -2.18 -39.56 1.43
N VAL A 136 -2.58 -39.03 0.28
CA VAL A 136 -2.19 -39.52 -1.05
C VAL A 136 -0.99 -38.73 -1.54
N ILE A 137 0.09 -39.41 -1.93
CA ILE A 137 1.34 -38.81 -2.45
C ILE A 137 1.74 -39.45 -3.79
N GLY A 138 2.77 -38.90 -4.44
CA GLY A 138 3.35 -39.46 -5.67
C GLY A 138 2.80 -38.81 -6.94
N SER A 139 2.99 -39.47 -8.08
CA SER A 139 2.51 -38.99 -9.38
C SER A 139 2.10 -40.15 -10.29
N LYS A 140 0.93 -40.05 -10.93
CA LYS A 140 0.39 -41.09 -11.81
C LYS A 140 -0.16 -40.48 -13.11
N GLN A 141 0.43 -40.91 -14.22
CA GLN A 141 0.00 -40.57 -15.58
C GLN A 141 -1.08 -41.55 -16.08
N GLY A 142 -1.96 -41.10 -16.98
CA GLY A 142 -3.00 -41.94 -17.57
C GLY A 142 -4.20 -42.19 -16.65
N ILE A 143 -4.44 -41.31 -15.69
CA ILE A 143 -5.69 -41.25 -14.92
C ILE A 143 -6.62 -40.26 -15.63
N HIS A 144 -7.58 -40.80 -16.37
CA HIS A 144 -8.48 -40.01 -17.23
C HIS A 144 -9.79 -39.63 -16.54
N SER A 145 -10.22 -40.48 -15.60
CA SER A 145 -11.23 -40.23 -14.55
C SER A 145 -10.82 -41.04 -13.32
N LEU A 146 -11.08 -40.51 -12.12
CA LEU A 146 -10.92 -41.18 -10.83
C LEU A 146 -12.03 -40.72 -9.87
N GLU A 147 -12.96 -41.63 -9.58
CA GLU A 147 -13.98 -41.41 -8.55
C GLU A 147 -13.52 -41.95 -7.19
N LEU A 148 -13.67 -41.16 -6.12
CA LEU A 148 -13.39 -41.56 -4.73
C LEU A 148 -14.58 -41.27 -3.81
N SER A 149 -14.77 -42.09 -2.78
CA SER A 149 -15.73 -41.84 -1.70
C SER A 149 -15.06 -41.75 -0.32
N VAL A 150 -15.34 -40.67 0.41
CA VAL A 150 -14.79 -40.40 1.74
C VAL A 150 -15.88 -40.63 2.80
N PRO A 151 -15.76 -41.67 3.65
CA PRO A 151 -16.79 -42.00 4.65
C PRO A 151 -17.04 -40.90 5.69
N ASP A 152 -18.17 -40.99 6.39
CA ASP A 152 -18.52 -40.13 7.53
C ASP A 152 -17.34 -39.99 8.52
N GLN A 153 -16.98 -38.75 8.86
CA GLN A 153 -15.90 -38.38 9.78
C GLN A 153 -14.48 -38.83 9.37
N ARG A 154 -14.20 -39.09 8.08
CA ARG A 154 -12.84 -39.35 7.55
C ARG A 154 -12.22 -38.13 6.84
N ARG A 155 -10.89 -38.00 6.86
CA ARG A 155 -10.11 -37.01 6.11
C ARG A 155 -9.26 -37.66 5.00
N LEU A 156 -9.33 -37.11 3.79
CA LEU A 156 -8.52 -37.48 2.63
C LEU A 156 -7.68 -36.27 2.20
N VAL A 157 -6.36 -36.34 2.40
CA VAL A 157 -5.40 -35.27 2.06
C VAL A 157 -4.70 -35.62 0.75
N TRP A 158 -4.90 -34.80 -0.28
CA TRP A 158 -4.35 -34.99 -1.61
C TRP A 158 -3.08 -34.16 -1.82
N ARG A 159 -1.93 -34.83 -1.90
CA ARG A 159 -0.60 -34.29 -2.24
C ARG A 159 0.02 -34.98 -3.46
N ALA A 160 -0.79 -35.74 -4.19
CA ALA A 160 -0.37 -36.48 -5.38
C ALA A 160 -0.65 -35.68 -6.67
N LYS A 161 0.02 -36.06 -7.75
CA LYS A 161 -0.17 -35.44 -9.07
C LYS A 161 -0.81 -36.41 -10.07
N ILE A 162 -1.94 -36.01 -10.63
CA ILE A 162 -2.56 -36.67 -11.79
C ILE A 162 -2.81 -35.66 -12.90
N GLU A 163 -2.58 -36.06 -14.14
CA GLU A 163 -2.93 -35.25 -15.31
C GLU A 163 -3.41 -36.12 -16.47
N SER A 164 -4.30 -35.55 -17.28
CA SER A 164 -4.95 -36.23 -18.40
C SER A 164 -4.90 -35.37 -19.66
N ALA A 165 -4.27 -35.90 -20.71
CA ALA A 165 -4.34 -35.32 -22.06
C ALA A 165 -5.58 -35.79 -22.85
N ASN A 166 -6.20 -36.89 -22.41
CA ASN A 166 -7.42 -37.48 -22.99
C ASN A 166 -8.41 -37.82 -21.84
N PRO A 167 -9.11 -36.85 -21.23
CA PRO A 167 -10.15 -37.13 -20.23
C PRO A 167 -11.25 -38.05 -20.79
N GLU A 168 -12.02 -38.69 -19.90
CA GLU A 168 -13.14 -39.55 -20.32
C GLU A 168 -14.41 -38.73 -20.59
N ASP A 169 -15.08 -39.03 -21.71
CA ASP A 169 -16.36 -38.40 -22.09
C ASP A 169 -17.42 -38.72 -21.02
N GLY A 170 -18.00 -37.68 -20.40
CA GLY A 170 -19.00 -37.79 -19.35
C GLY A 170 -18.49 -37.68 -17.91
N GLU A 171 -17.18 -37.69 -17.67
CA GLU A 171 -16.59 -37.76 -16.32
C GLU A 171 -15.53 -36.69 -16.05
N ALA A 172 -15.36 -36.35 -14.75
CA ALA A 172 -14.33 -35.43 -14.27
C ALA A 172 -13.03 -36.19 -13.94
N ILE A 173 -11.86 -35.55 -14.12
CA ILE A 173 -10.55 -36.19 -13.88
C ILE A 173 -10.42 -36.66 -12.42
N LEU A 174 -10.96 -35.88 -11.47
CA LEU A 174 -11.14 -36.29 -10.08
C LEU A 174 -12.58 -36.00 -9.61
N THR A 175 -13.33 -37.04 -9.26
CA THR A 175 -14.62 -36.91 -8.57
C THR A 175 -14.46 -37.36 -7.12
N VAL A 176 -14.92 -36.57 -6.14
CA VAL A 176 -14.92 -36.95 -4.72
C VAL A 176 -16.30 -36.78 -4.11
N SER A 177 -16.83 -37.85 -3.52
CA SER A 177 -18.10 -37.92 -2.78
C SER A 177 -17.87 -37.97 -1.26
N GLY A 178 -18.76 -37.35 -0.48
CA GLY A 178 -18.55 -37.14 0.96
C GLY A 178 -19.66 -37.61 1.92
N GLY A 179 -19.26 -38.41 2.91
CA GLY A 179 -20.04 -38.68 4.11
C GLY A 179 -20.16 -37.46 5.04
N SER A 180 -20.94 -37.61 6.11
CA SER A 180 -21.22 -36.55 7.09
C SER A 180 -19.92 -36.06 7.76
N GLY A 181 -19.56 -34.80 7.53
CA GLY A 181 -18.31 -34.23 8.05
C GLY A 181 -17.06 -34.98 7.60
N SER A 182 -17.12 -35.61 6.42
CA SER A 182 -15.93 -36.01 5.69
C SER A 182 -15.19 -34.77 5.17
N VAL A 183 -13.87 -34.87 5.03
CA VAL A 183 -13.03 -33.77 4.52
C VAL A 183 -12.13 -34.25 3.39
N PHE A 184 -12.13 -33.50 2.29
CA PHE A 184 -11.11 -33.58 1.24
C PHE A 184 -10.22 -32.35 1.31
N GLU A 185 -8.91 -32.52 1.46
CA GLU A 185 -7.93 -31.42 1.45
C GLU A 185 -7.07 -31.50 0.18
N LEU A 186 -7.10 -30.48 -0.69
CA LEU A 186 -6.06 -30.30 -1.69
C LEU A 186 -4.90 -29.52 -1.07
N ALA A 187 -3.77 -30.20 -0.88
CA ALA A 187 -2.64 -29.71 -0.12
C ALA A 187 -1.40 -29.45 -0.99
N GLU A 188 -0.40 -28.76 -0.42
CA GLU A 188 0.86 -28.46 -1.10
C GLU A 188 1.52 -29.73 -1.68
N GLY A 189 1.94 -29.63 -2.95
CA GLY A 189 2.45 -30.74 -3.75
C GLY A 189 1.40 -31.47 -4.59
N GLY A 190 0.11 -31.38 -4.21
CA GLY A 190 -1.00 -31.95 -4.99
C GLY A 190 -1.25 -31.23 -6.32
N ALA A 191 -1.64 -31.97 -7.35
CA ALA A 191 -2.09 -31.41 -8.61
C ALA A 191 -3.13 -32.29 -9.32
N VAL A 192 -4.13 -31.65 -9.94
CA VAL A 192 -5.07 -32.28 -10.88
C VAL A 192 -5.11 -31.42 -12.15
N ALA A 193 -4.67 -31.94 -13.29
CA ALA A 193 -4.55 -31.15 -14.52
C ALA A 193 -5.21 -31.78 -15.74
N ASP A 194 -6.14 -31.04 -16.35
CA ASP A 194 -6.55 -31.23 -17.74
C ASP A 194 -5.47 -30.64 -18.67
N ARG A 195 -4.97 -31.49 -19.56
CA ARG A 195 -3.97 -31.20 -20.61
C ARG A 195 -4.53 -31.45 -22.01
N SER A 196 -5.85 -31.65 -22.14
CA SER A 196 -6.51 -31.87 -23.42
C SER A 196 -6.60 -30.57 -24.23
N GLY A 197 -6.84 -30.72 -25.54
CA GLY A 197 -7.07 -29.56 -26.41
C GLY A 197 -8.51 -29.05 -26.41
N ASN A 198 -9.49 -29.90 -26.07
CA ASN A 198 -10.93 -29.59 -26.11
C ASN A 198 -11.71 -30.70 -25.36
N HIS A 199 -11.93 -30.50 -24.08
CA HIS A 199 -12.79 -31.29 -23.18
C HIS A 199 -13.75 -30.36 -22.42
N ASP A 200 -14.98 -30.80 -22.22
CA ASP A 200 -16.13 -30.00 -21.81
C ASP A 200 -16.59 -30.25 -20.36
N ILE A 201 -15.84 -31.04 -19.58
CA ILE A 201 -16.25 -31.50 -18.24
C ILE A 201 -15.17 -31.18 -17.19
N SER A 202 -15.62 -30.93 -15.96
CA SER A 202 -14.83 -30.39 -14.86
C SER A 202 -13.54 -31.16 -14.56
N VAL A 203 -12.48 -30.45 -14.18
CA VAL A 203 -11.22 -31.07 -13.74
C VAL A 203 -11.44 -31.77 -12.39
N CYS A 204 -12.14 -31.11 -11.48
CA CYS A 204 -12.61 -31.66 -10.22
C CYS A 204 -14.13 -31.51 -10.08
N SER A 205 -14.83 -32.55 -9.61
CA SER A 205 -16.24 -32.49 -9.22
C SER A 205 -16.43 -33.01 -7.79
N PHE A 206 -16.99 -32.17 -6.92
CA PHE A 206 -17.20 -32.45 -5.50
C PHE A 206 -18.69 -32.64 -5.20
N LYS A 207 -19.03 -33.72 -4.49
CA LYS A 207 -20.41 -34.20 -4.32
C LYS A 207 -20.71 -34.60 -2.88
N ASP A 208 -21.99 -34.57 -2.54
CA ASP A 208 -22.53 -34.87 -1.22
C ASP A 208 -21.96 -33.95 -0.11
N ARG A 209 -22.10 -34.36 1.15
CA ARG A 209 -21.89 -33.53 2.37
C ARG A 209 -20.42 -33.28 2.71
N LEU A 210 -19.57 -33.23 1.69
CA LEU A 210 -18.11 -33.09 1.75
C LEU A 210 -17.71 -31.67 2.18
N GLN A 211 -16.72 -31.57 3.07
CA GLN A 211 -15.97 -30.35 3.29
C GLN A 211 -14.72 -30.38 2.41
N VAL A 212 -14.57 -29.39 1.53
CA VAL A 212 -13.46 -29.25 0.58
C VAL A 212 -12.56 -28.10 1.05
N GLU A 213 -11.33 -28.43 1.43
CA GLU A 213 -10.30 -27.50 1.90
C GLU A 213 -9.18 -27.40 0.87
N ILE A 214 -9.05 -26.27 0.17
CA ILE A 214 -7.93 -26.01 -0.74
C ILE A 214 -6.87 -25.23 0.06
N THR A 215 -5.93 -25.95 0.66
CA THR A 215 -4.84 -25.40 1.48
C THR A 215 -3.58 -25.12 0.65
N GLY A 216 -3.43 -25.81 -0.48
CA GLY A 216 -2.31 -25.70 -1.40
C GLY A 216 -2.59 -26.36 -2.74
N GLY A 217 -1.53 -26.75 -3.45
CA GLY A 217 -1.65 -27.51 -4.69
C GLY A 217 -2.18 -26.70 -5.89
N GLU A 218 -2.53 -27.42 -6.96
CA GLU A 218 -2.93 -26.82 -8.24
C GLU A 218 -4.08 -27.60 -8.91
N ILE A 219 -5.06 -26.87 -9.46
CA ILE A 219 -6.08 -27.40 -10.37
C ILE A 219 -6.02 -26.58 -11.66
N SER A 220 -5.79 -27.20 -12.82
CA SER A 220 -5.62 -26.46 -14.08
C SER A 220 -6.32 -27.11 -15.26
N SER A 221 -6.86 -26.31 -16.19
CA SER A 221 -7.40 -26.79 -17.47
C SER A 221 -6.83 -26.02 -18.66
N ALA A 222 -6.24 -26.78 -19.60
CA ALA A 222 -5.74 -26.28 -20.89
C ALA A 222 -6.72 -26.51 -22.08
N SER A 223 -7.88 -27.13 -21.84
CA SER A 223 -8.95 -27.30 -22.84
C SER A 223 -9.34 -25.96 -23.49
N ASN A 224 -9.57 -25.93 -24.80
CA ASN A 224 -10.07 -24.76 -25.52
C ASN A 224 -11.60 -24.83 -25.72
N HIS A 225 -12.31 -25.65 -24.94
CA HIS A 225 -13.77 -25.71 -24.98
C HIS A 225 -14.37 -24.38 -24.47
N PRO A 226 -15.39 -23.79 -25.14
CA PRO A 226 -15.86 -22.45 -24.84
C PRO A 226 -16.48 -22.29 -23.45
N GLU A 227 -17.18 -23.30 -22.92
CA GLU A 227 -17.74 -23.27 -21.56
C GLU A 227 -17.21 -24.48 -20.75
N LEU A 228 -16.69 -24.24 -19.54
CA LEU A 228 -16.22 -25.29 -18.63
C LEU A 228 -16.09 -24.75 -17.19
N ASN A 229 -16.49 -25.55 -16.20
CA ASN A 229 -16.23 -25.30 -14.78
C ASN A 229 -14.96 -26.07 -14.37
N VAL A 230 -13.86 -25.41 -13.97
CA VAL A 230 -12.63 -26.14 -13.60
C VAL A 230 -12.83 -26.92 -12.29
N VAL A 231 -13.45 -26.29 -11.31
CA VAL A 231 -14.04 -26.95 -10.13
C VAL A 231 -15.56 -26.86 -10.20
N ASP A 232 -16.22 -27.99 -10.01
CA ASP A 232 -17.67 -28.11 -9.82
C ASP A 232 -17.97 -28.66 -8.40
N ALA A 233 -19.04 -28.17 -7.77
CA ALA A 233 -19.43 -28.54 -6.42
C ALA A 233 -20.96 -28.51 -6.21
N ALA A 234 -21.50 -29.55 -5.59
CA ALA A 234 -22.93 -29.67 -5.25
C ALA A 234 -23.39 -28.62 -4.20
N ASP A 235 -24.70 -28.60 -3.87
CA ASP A 235 -25.28 -27.60 -2.96
C ASP A 235 -25.12 -27.91 -1.46
N ASP A 236 -24.79 -29.16 -1.12
CA ASP A 236 -24.46 -29.60 0.24
C ASP A 236 -22.95 -29.69 0.53
N VAL A 237 -22.10 -29.50 -0.50
CA VAL A 237 -20.65 -29.31 -0.37
C VAL A 237 -20.33 -27.96 0.27
N LYS A 238 -19.33 -27.94 1.16
CA LYS A 238 -18.74 -26.70 1.68
C LYS A 238 -17.34 -26.52 1.12
N LEU A 239 -17.12 -25.47 0.32
CA LEU A 239 -15.81 -25.21 -0.30
C LEU A 239 -15.13 -24.00 0.36
N HIS A 240 -13.91 -24.22 0.87
CA HIS A 240 -13.07 -23.24 1.53
C HIS A 240 -11.67 -23.25 0.91
N MET A 241 -11.24 -22.11 0.37
CA MET A 241 -9.91 -21.92 -0.23
C MET A 241 -9.06 -21.01 0.64
N ILE A 242 -7.94 -21.54 1.13
CA ILE A 242 -6.97 -20.89 2.02
C ILE A 242 -5.63 -20.67 1.29
N GLY A 243 -5.35 -21.48 0.28
CA GLY A 243 -4.15 -21.43 -0.55
C GLY A 243 -4.38 -22.09 -1.90
N GLY A 244 -3.29 -22.52 -2.54
CA GLY A 244 -3.34 -23.22 -3.83
C GLY A 244 -3.62 -22.31 -5.03
N ARG A 245 -3.67 -22.92 -6.21
CA ARG A 245 -3.82 -22.24 -7.51
C ARG A 245 -4.90 -22.93 -8.36
N ILE A 246 -5.84 -22.17 -8.88
CA ILE A 246 -6.83 -22.63 -9.86
C ILE A 246 -6.60 -21.86 -11.17
N ASP A 247 -6.29 -22.57 -12.25
CA ASP A 247 -5.87 -21.97 -13.53
C ASP A 247 -6.82 -22.41 -14.66
N ALA A 248 -7.83 -21.58 -14.91
CA ALA A 248 -8.83 -21.81 -15.95
C ALA A 248 -8.47 -21.00 -17.21
N GLU A 249 -7.58 -21.54 -18.06
CA GLU A 249 -7.10 -20.84 -19.26
C GLU A 249 -7.95 -21.19 -20.51
N GLY A 250 -8.42 -20.17 -21.23
CA GLY A 250 -9.20 -20.29 -22.47
C GLY A 250 -10.72 -20.33 -22.23
N GLY A 251 -11.50 -19.72 -23.12
CA GLY A 251 -12.97 -19.73 -23.08
C GLY A 251 -13.64 -18.92 -21.95
N GLU A 252 -14.96 -19.07 -21.83
CA GLU A 252 -15.84 -18.54 -20.77
C GLU A 252 -15.76 -19.38 -19.47
N LYS A 253 -14.56 -19.86 -19.11
CA LYS A 253 -14.41 -20.81 -18.00
C LYS A 253 -14.74 -20.20 -16.64
N THR A 254 -15.45 -20.98 -15.82
CA THR A 254 -15.62 -20.68 -14.39
C THR A 254 -14.55 -21.42 -13.58
N GLY A 255 -13.74 -20.70 -12.79
CA GLY A 255 -12.72 -21.28 -11.93
C GLY A 255 -13.32 -22.19 -10.85
N ILE A 256 -14.24 -21.66 -10.04
CA ILE A 256 -15.06 -22.43 -9.08
C ILE A 256 -16.54 -22.21 -9.38
N TYR A 257 -17.22 -23.24 -9.87
CA TYR A 257 -18.67 -23.33 -9.80
C TYR A 257 -19.08 -24.08 -8.53
N SER A 258 -20.10 -23.56 -7.84
CA SER A 258 -20.75 -24.29 -6.75
C SER A 258 -22.24 -24.02 -6.76
N SER A 259 -23.05 -25.03 -6.43
CA SER A 259 -24.47 -24.82 -6.10
C SER A 259 -24.66 -24.34 -4.65
N GLY A 260 -23.63 -24.47 -3.81
CA GLY A 260 -23.59 -24.05 -2.40
C GLY A 260 -22.85 -22.73 -2.15
N ASP A 261 -22.46 -22.51 -0.89
CA ASP A 261 -21.75 -21.30 -0.43
C ASP A 261 -20.21 -21.51 -0.45
N VAL A 262 -19.45 -20.52 -0.93
CA VAL A 262 -17.99 -20.56 -1.12
C VAL A 262 -17.28 -19.52 -0.24
N VAL A 263 -16.15 -19.90 0.37
CA VAL A 263 -15.30 -19.01 1.20
C VAL A 263 -13.86 -19.00 0.68
N ILE A 264 -13.31 -17.81 0.44
CA ILE A 264 -11.92 -17.60 0.02
C ILE A 264 -11.19 -16.72 1.06
N GLU A 265 -10.09 -17.23 1.60
CA GLU A 265 -9.20 -16.54 2.55
C GLU A 265 -7.77 -16.41 2.02
N GLY A 266 -7.43 -17.10 0.92
CA GLY A 266 -6.12 -17.08 0.27
C GLY A 266 -6.09 -17.87 -1.04
N GLY A 267 -4.89 -18.03 -1.61
CA GLY A 267 -4.67 -18.71 -2.89
C GLY A 267 -4.87 -17.82 -4.12
N GLU A 268 -4.75 -18.42 -5.31
CA GLU A 268 -4.88 -17.76 -6.62
C GLU A 268 -5.97 -18.42 -7.47
N ILE A 269 -6.82 -17.63 -8.14
CA ILE A 269 -7.78 -18.10 -9.16
C ILE A 269 -7.63 -17.25 -10.42
N PHE A 270 -7.35 -17.90 -11.54
CA PHE A 270 -7.37 -17.29 -12.87
C PHE A 270 -8.58 -17.75 -13.69
N SER A 271 -9.23 -16.80 -14.36
CA SER A 271 -10.16 -17.05 -15.47
C SER A 271 -9.66 -16.33 -16.74
N GLY A 272 -8.97 -17.09 -17.58
CA GLY A 272 -8.42 -16.62 -18.85
C GLY A 272 -9.37 -16.87 -20.00
N SER A 273 -9.57 -15.90 -20.89
CA SER A 273 -10.32 -16.08 -22.14
C SER A 273 -9.50 -15.65 -23.37
N GLU A 274 -10.00 -16.00 -24.55
CA GLU A 274 -9.52 -15.44 -25.81
C GLU A 274 -9.87 -13.95 -25.92
N ASP A 275 -11.05 -13.50 -25.45
CA ASP A 275 -11.45 -12.08 -25.47
C ASP A 275 -12.32 -11.62 -24.28
N ALA A 276 -12.78 -10.37 -24.31
CA ALA A 276 -13.55 -9.73 -23.23
C ALA A 276 -15.08 -9.79 -23.40
N ALA A 277 -15.58 -10.19 -24.58
CA ALA A 277 -16.99 -10.52 -24.77
C ALA A 277 -17.28 -11.93 -24.23
N HIS A 278 -16.36 -12.86 -24.49
CA HIS A 278 -16.40 -14.25 -24.04
C HIS A 278 -15.67 -14.42 -22.69
N CYS A 279 -15.89 -13.52 -21.72
CA CYS A 279 -15.17 -13.56 -20.44
C CYS A 279 -15.76 -14.56 -19.43
N GLY A 280 -14.91 -15.46 -18.94
CA GLY A 280 -15.25 -16.40 -17.87
C GLY A 280 -15.36 -15.75 -16.49
N LYS A 281 -15.53 -16.59 -15.46
CA LYS A 281 -15.67 -16.15 -14.06
C LYS A 281 -14.59 -16.77 -13.18
N ALA A 282 -14.13 -16.04 -12.17
CA ALA A 282 -13.33 -16.67 -11.12
C ALA A 282 -14.23 -17.60 -10.26
N ILE A 283 -15.43 -17.14 -9.89
CA ILE A 283 -16.39 -17.89 -9.06
C ILE A 283 -17.83 -17.67 -9.55
N SER A 284 -18.65 -18.74 -9.60
CA SER A 284 -20.11 -18.67 -9.60
C SER A 284 -20.68 -19.56 -8.49
N ALA A 285 -21.27 -18.96 -7.46
CA ALA A 285 -21.79 -19.68 -6.28
C ALA A 285 -23.14 -19.16 -5.79
N LYS A 286 -23.72 -19.83 -4.79
CA LYS A 286 -24.92 -19.34 -4.08
C LYS A 286 -24.58 -18.10 -3.26
N LYS A 287 -23.57 -18.20 -2.40
CA LYS A 287 -22.95 -17.05 -1.73
C LYS A 287 -21.43 -17.14 -1.85
N VAL A 288 -20.78 -15.97 -1.84
CA VAL A 288 -19.31 -15.88 -1.90
C VAL A 288 -18.83 -14.93 -0.81
N ARG A 289 -17.90 -15.39 0.03
CA ARG A 289 -17.11 -14.56 0.94
C ARG A 289 -15.65 -14.54 0.50
N ILE A 290 -15.03 -13.37 0.41
CA ILE A 290 -13.62 -13.18 0.10
C ILE A 290 -12.98 -12.25 1.15
N SER A 291 -12.07 -12.79 1.95
CA SER A 291 -11.25 -12.03 2.91
C SER A 291 -9.77 -11.98 2.51
N GLY A 292 -9.36 -12.80 1.54
CA GLY A 292 -8.01 -12.89 1.02
C GLY A 292 -7.94 -13.59 -0.34
N GLY A 293 -6.72 -13.76 -0.86
CA GLY A 293 -6.43 -14.38 -2.15
C GLY A 293 -6.34 -13.40 -3.31
N PHE A 294 -5.89 -13.89 -4.46
CA PHE A 294 -5.76 -13.14 -5.71
C PHE A 294 -6.64 -13.79 -6.78
N LEU A 295 -7.77 -13.16 -7.10
CA LEU A 295 -8.68 -13.59 -8.16
C LEU A 295 -8.47 -12.64 -9.35
N PHE A 296 -8.22 -13.16 -10.54
CA PHE A 296 -7.99 -12.30 -11.70
C PHE A 296 -8.44 -12.98 -12.99
N GLY A 297 -8.79 -12.17 -14.00
CA GLY A 297 -9.32 -12.72 -15.23
C GLY A 297 -9.68 -11.67 -16.28
N HIS A 298 -10.12 -12.15 -17.43
CA HIS A 298 -10.58 -11.27 -18.50
C HIS A 298 -11.96 -10.72 -18.14
N GLY A 299 -12.24 -9.47 -18.55
CA GLY A 299 -13.58 -8.88 -18.41
C GLY A 299 -13.56 -7.39 -18.09
N SER A 300 -14.73 -6.77 -18.19
CA SER A 300 -14.90 -5.31 -18.06
C SER A 300 -14.97 -4.80 -16.62
N SER A 301 -15.21 -5.66 -15.62
CA SER A 301 -15.21 -5.25 -14.21
C SER A 301 -14.84 -6.39 -13.24
N ALA A 302 -14.17 -6.06 -12.14
CA ALA A 302 -13.79 -7.02 -11.10
C ALA A 302 -15.02 -7.64 -10.40
N GLU A 303 -16.14 -6.93 -10.37
CA GLU A 303 -17.44 -7.43 -9.93
C GLU A 303 -17.97 -8.57 -10.82
N ALA A 304 -17.66 -8.59 -12.11
CA ALA A 304 -18.18 -9.59 -13.05
C ALA A 304 -17.52 -10.97 -12.87
N LEU A 305 -16.28 -11.00 -12.36
CA LEU A 305 -15.55 -12.24 -12.07
C LEU A 305 -16.18 -13.08 -10.93
N VAL A 306 -17.08 -12.51 -10.12
CA VAL A 306 -17.69 -13.18 -8.97
C VAL A 306 -19.22 -13.07 -9.00
N ASP A 307 -19.84 -14.12 -9.51
CA ASP A 307 -21.28 -14.32 -9.57
C ASP A 307 -21.77 -15.01 -8.29
N ALA A 308 -22.65 -14.33 -7.55
CA ALA A 308 -23.11 -14.78 -6.24
C ALA A 308 -24.63 -14.59 -6.12
N ARG A 309 -25.36 -15.69 -6.23
CA ARG A 309 -26.80 -15.69 -6.55
C ARG A 309 -27.71 -15.24 -5.39
N GLU A 310 -27.25 -15.35 -4.14
CA GLU A 310 -27.95 -14.93 -2.91
C GLU A 310 -27.21 -13.83 -2.11
N GLY A 311 -25.90 -13.64 -2.29
CA GLY A 311 -25.14 -12.62 -1.56
C GLY A 311 -23.61 -12.71 -1.68
N ARG A 312 -22.94 -11.56 -1.60
CA ARG A 312 -21.49 -11.41 -1.82
C ARG A 312 -20.86 -10.51 -0.75
N GLU A 313 -19.74 -10.94 -0.18
CA GLU A 313 -18.98 -10.24 0.86
C GLU A 313 -17.49 -10.24 0.43
N ILE A 314 -16.87 -9.06 0.28
CA ILE A 314 -15.50 -8.90 -0.26
C ILE A 314 -14.79 -7.85 0.60
N ASP A 315 -14.14 -8.32 1.65
CA ASP A 315 -13.50 -7.49 2.68
C ASP A 315 -11.97 -7.47 2.56
N GLY A 316 -11.41 -8.29 1.66
CA GLY A 316 -9.97 -8.37 1.40
C GLY A 316 -9.62 -9.11 0.11
N GLY A 317 -8.37 -9.57 0.04
CA GLY A 317 -7.77 -10.12 -1.17
C GLY A 317 -7.46 -9.06 -2.21
N ALA A 318 -7.45 -9.46 -3.48
CA ALA A 318 -7.59 -8.61 -4.64
C ALA A 318 -8.33 -9.35 -5.77
N LEU A 319 -9.37 -8.74 -6.31
CA LEU A 319 -10.06 -9.14 -7.54
C LEU A 319 -9.59 -8.18 -8.65
N VAL A 320 -9.05 -8.70 -9.75
CA VAL A 320 -8.55 -7.89 -10.87
C VAL A 320 -9.10 -8.40 -12.20
N ALA A 321 -10.08 -7.69 -12.75
CA ALA A 321 -10.48 -7.90 -14.13
C ALA A 321 -9.63 -7.02 -15.05
N PHE A 322 -9.18 -7.58 -16.17
CA PHE A 322 -8.47 -6.84 -17.20
C PHE A 322 -9.15 -7.01 -18.56
N ASP A 323 -9.47 -5.89 -19.20
CA ASP A 323 -10.03 -5.88 -20.53
C ASP A 323 -8.90 -5.79 -21.57
N LYS A 324 -8.39 -6.97 -21.93
CA LYS A 324 -7.35 -7.18 -22.94
C LYS A 324 -7.72 -6.67 -24.34
N TYR A 325 -8.99 -6.29 -24.58
CA TYR A 325 -9.51 -5.88 -25.89
C TYR A 325 -10.44 -4.65 -25.86
N ALA A 326 -10.48 -3.87 -24.77
CA ALA A 326 -11.30 -2.65 -24.63
C ALA A 326 -11.09 -1.68 -25.81
N GLU A 327 -9.87 -1.67 -26.34
CA GLU A 327 -9.57 -1.30 -27.72
C GLU A 327 -9.08 -2.57 -28.43
N ALA A 328 -9.77 -2.98 -29.51
CA ALA A 328 -9.57 -4.28 -30.14
C ALA A 328 -8.12 -4.47 -30.64
N GLY A 329 -7.32 -5.22 -29.88
CA GLY A 329 -5.91 -5.53 -30.18
C GLY A 329 -4.87 -4.74 -29.39
N ARG A 330 -5.25 -3.92 -28.39
CA ARG A 330 -4.27 -3.22 -27.52
C ARG A 330 -3.48 -4.21 -26.65
N THR A 331 -2.27 -4.51 -27.12
CA THR A 331 -1.27 -5.40 -26.50
C THR A 331 -0.17 -4.67 -25.74
N HIS A 332 -0.19 -3.33 -25.74
CA HIS A 332 0.89 -2.47 -25.23
C HIS A 332 0.38 -1.56 -24.11
N TYR A 333 1.09 -1.55 -22.98
CA TYR A 333 0.76 -0.75 -21.79
C TYR A 333 2.03 -0.21 -21.14
N LEU A 334 1.98 0.97 -20.51
CA LEU A 334 3.13 1.47 -19.75
C LEU A 334 3.19 0.88 -18.34
N LYS A 335 4.41 0.66 -17.84
CA LYS A 335 4.69 0.21 -16.48
C LYS A 335 4.13 1.22 -15.47
N GLY A 336 3.27 0.74 -14.57
CA GLY A 336 2.50 1.57 -13.65
C GLY A 336 1.13 2.03 -14.17
N SER A 337 0.76 1.73 -15.42
CA SER A 337 -0.56 2.07 -15.96
C SER A 337 -1.67 1.28 -15.25
N LYS A 338 -2.84 1.90 -15.17
CA LYS A 338 -4.11 1.30 -14.70
C LYS A 338 -5.15 1.19 -15.82
N ARG A 339 -4.78 1.53 -17.07
CA ARG A 339 -5.68 1.44 -18.24
C ARG A 339 -6.20 0.01 -18.37
N ASN A 340 -7.50 -0.13 -18.64
CA ASN A 340 -8.19 -1.41 -18.81
C ASN A 340 -8.12 -2.37 -17.60
N LEU A 341 -7.75 -1.88 -16.40
CA LEU A 341 -7.79 -2.66 -15.16
C LEU A 341 -8.96 -2.20 -14.27
N SER A 342 -9.81 -3.15 -13.87
CA SER A 342 -10.79 -2.98 -12.80
C SER A 342 -10.34 -3.77 -11.58
N VAL A 343 -10.44 -3.17 -10.39
CA VAL A 343 -9.83 -3.70 -9.15
C VAL A 343 -10.80 -3.57 -7.97
N LEU A 344 -10.95 -4.65 -7.20
CA LEU A 344 -11.63 -4.67 -5.91
C LEU A 344 -10.83 -5.44 -4.85
N PRO A 345 -11.09 -5.24 -3.55
CA PRO A 345 -11.76 -4.07 -2.98
C PRO A 345 -10.95 -2.79 -3.20
N ALA A 346 -11.49 -1.61 -2.89
CA ALA A 346 -10.83 -0.32 -3.15
C ALA A 346 -9.50 -0.09 -2.37
N SER A 347 -9.17 -0.97 -1.42
CA SER A 347 -7.87 -1.02 -0.74
C SER A 347 -6.79 -1.75 -1.56
N ALA A 348 -7.19 -2.64 -2.47
CA ALA A 348 -6.29 -3.33 -3.39
C ALA A 348 -5.87 -2.41 -4.55
N LYS A 349 -4.72 -2.72 -5.16
CA LYS A 349 -4.12 -1.97 -6.26
C LYS A 349 -3.57 -2.95 -7.29
N ALA A 350 -3.90 -2.75 -8.56
CA ALA A 350 -3.23 -3.42 -9.67
C ALA A 350 -2.66 -2.38 -10.65
N VAL A 351 -1.55 -2.72 -11.28
CA VAL A 351 -0.93 -1.95 -12.36
C VAL A 351 -0.31 -2.90 -13.40
N TRP A 352 -0.21 -2.44 -14.64
CA TRP A 352 0.62 -3.10 -15.65
C TRP A 352 2.09 -3.05 -15.25
N GLY A 353 2.78 -4.19 -15.30
CA GLY A 353 4.12 -4.36 -14.75
C GLY A 353 4.97 -5.37 -15.51
N ALA A 354 6.28 -5.31 -15.29
CA ALA A 354 7.23 -6.25 -15.87
C ALA A 354 8.25 -6.68 -14.82
N GLU A 355 8.39 -7.99 -14.66
CA GLU A 355 9.22 -8.65 -13.64
C GLU A 355 9.99 -9.82 -14.27
N ASN A 356 11.29 -9.94 -13.96
CA ASN A 356 12.19 -10.99 -14.47
C ASN A 356 12.26 -11.16 -16.01
N GLY A 357 11.76 -10.17 -16.78
CA GLY A 357 11.67 -10.21 -18.25
C GLY A 357 10.30 -10.60 -18.81
N HIS A 358 9.34 -10.89 -17.94
CA HIS A 358 7.96 -11.25 -18.28
C HIS A 358 7.04 -10.04 -18.14
N SER A 359 6.07 -9.91 -19.05
CA SER A 359 5.01 -8.88 -19.03
C SER A 359 3.80 -9.38 -18.24
N GLY A 360 3.14 -8.51 -17.48
CA GLY A 360 1.99 -8.94 -16.69
C GLY A 360 1.30 -7.84 -15.90
N ILE A 361 0.52 -8.25 -14.90
CA ILE A 361 -0.12 -7.37 -13.94
C ILE A 361 0.51 -7.58 -12.57
N GLU A 362 0.98 -6.49 -11.96
CA GLU A 362 1.44 -6.44 -10.59
C GLU A 362 0.27 -6.06 -9.67
N ILE A 363 -0.04 -6.93 -8.71
CA ILE A 363 -1.20 -6.84 -7.82
C ILE A 363 -0.71 -6.71 -6.37
N ASN A 364 -1.30 -5.79 -5.61
CA ASN A 364 -1.06 -5.60 -4.19
C ASN A 364 -2.42 -5.52 -3.47
N GLY A 365 -2.74 -6.53 -2.66
CA GLY A 365 -3.99 -6.66 -1.89
C GLY A 365 -3.72 -6.89 -0.40
N SER A 366 -4.76 -7.22 0.39
CA SER A 366 -4.57 -7.52 1.83
C SER A 366 -3.74 -8.80 2.07
N SER A 367 -3.70 -9.71 1.10
CA SER A 367 -2.85 -10.91 1.08
C SER A 367 -1.42 -10.67 0.60
N GLY A 368 -1.00 -9.42 0.38
CA GLY A 368 0.35 -9.05 -0.05
C GLY A 368 0.45 -8.78 -1.55
N ARG A 369 1.61 -9.13 -2.14
CA ARG A 369 1.94 -8.89 -3.56
C ARG A 369 1.85 -10.18 -4.39
N CYS A 370 1.24 -10.09 -5.57
CA CYS A 370 1.22 -11.12 -6.61
C CYS A 370 1.65 -10.49 -7.95
N PHE A 371 2.20 -11.29 -8.87
CA PHE A 371 2.46 -10.91 -10.25
C PHE A 371 1.95 -12.01 -11.18
N ARG A 372 0.95 -11.71 -12.02
CA ARG A 372 0.49 -12.64 -13.07
C ARG A 372 1.13 -12.25 -14.40
N GLU A 373 1.96 -13.14 -14.93
CA GLU A 373 2.39 -13.08 -16.33
C GLU A 373 1.18 -13.21 -17.28
N LEU A 374 1.15 -12.38 -18.32
CA LEU A 374 0.17 -12.42 -19.40
C LEU A 374 0.90 -12.48 -20.75
N PRO A 375 1.06 -13.68 -21.35
CA PRO A 375 1.73 -13.85 -22.63
C PRO A 375 1.10 -13.00 -23.74
N GLY A 376 1.95 -12.38 -24.56
CA GLY A 376 1.53 -11.50 -25.65
C GLY A 376 1.40 -10.02 -25.28
N ILE A 377 1.44 -9.65 -24.00
CA ILE A 377 1.49 -8.26 -23.55
C ILE A 377 2.93 -7.70 -23.69
N GLN A 378 3.04 -6.43 -24.07
CA GLN A 378 4.28 -5.65 -24.12
C GLN A 378 4.21 -4.50 -23.12
N ILE A 379 5.25 -4.35 -22.30
CA ILE A 379 5.32 -3.32 -21.25
C ILE A 379 6.42 -2.32 -21.58
N GLY A 380 6.04 -1.05 -21.74
CA GLY A 380 6.97 0.06 -21.93
C GLY A 380 7.38 0.71 -20.61
N GLU A 381 8.64 1.09 -20.46
CA GLU A 381 9.14 1.90 -19.34
C GLU A 381 9.44 3.33 -19.79
N LEU A 382 8.97 4.33 -19.05
CA LEU A 382 9.33 5.73 -19.30
C LEU A 382 10.73 6.05 -18.75
N LYS A 383 11.59 6.61 -19.59
CA LYS A 383 13.02 6.85 -19.36
C LYS A 383 13.41 8.26 -19.79
N GLY A 384 14.63 8.69 -19.43
CA GLY A 384 15.23 9.96 -19.89
C GLY A 384 14.76 11.24 -19.20
N ILE A 385 13.88 11.15 -18.19
CA ILE A 385 13.38 12.27 -17.39
C ILE A 385 13.84 12.15 -15.93
N SER A 386 14.22 13.29 -15.35
CA SER A 386 14.53 13.46 -13.92
C SER A 386 13.52 14.39 -13.27
N LEU A 387 12.99 13.97 -12.12
CA LEU A 387 12.06 14.76 -11.31
C LEU A 387 12.73 16.00 -10.69
N PRO A 388 11.95 17.01 -10.26
CA PRO A 388 12.48 18.13 -9.49
C PRO A 388 12.92 17.67 -8.10
N GLU A 389 14.02 18.22 -7.58
CA GLU A 389 14.40 18.01 -6.18
C GLU A 389 13.47 18.79 -5.24
N SER A 390 13.04 18.16 -4.14
CA SER A 390 12.30 18.83 -3.08
C SER A 390 13.14 19.96 -2.45
N LYS A 391 12.59 21.18 -2.41
CA LYS A 391 13.30 22.40 -2.01
C LYS A 391 12.49 23.25 -1.05
N VAL A 392 13.14 24.22 -0.40
CA VAL A 392 12.42 25.31 0.28
C VAL A 392 12.04 26.37 -0.75
N TYR A 393 10.80 26.87 -0.70
CA TYR A 393 10.29 27.94 -1.57
C TYR A 393 11.30 29.09 -1.71
N ASP A 394 11.59 29.47 -2.94
CA ASP A 394 12.57 30.49 -3.34
C ASP A 394 12.05 31.45 -4.42
N GLY A 395 10.81 31.24 -4.90
CA GLY A 395 10.21 31.98 -6.01
C GLY A 395 10.55 31.46 -7.40
N SER A 396 11.37 30.41 -7.54
CA SER A 396 11.65 29.77 -8.84
C SER A 396 10.75 28.55 -9.09
N ALA A 397 10.44 28.25 -10.35
CA ALA A 397 9.67 27.06 -10.71
C ALA A 397 10.48 25.76 -10.52
N ALA A 398 9.80 24.66 -10.21
CA ALA A 398 10.36 23.34 -10.03
C ALA A 398 9.99 22.43 -11.21
N SER A 399 10.70 22.57 -12.33
CA SER A 399 10.48 21.78 -13.55
C SER A 399 11.30 20.50 -13.57
N CYS A 400 10.74 19.43 -14.14
CA CYS A 400 11.50 18.24 -14.51
C CYS A 400 12.62 18.58 -15.51
N THR A 401 13.63 17.72 -15.61
CA THR A 401 14.76 17.88 -16.56
C THR A 401 14.96 16.63 -17.40
N GLY A 402 15.64 16.76 -18.55
CA GLY A 402 15.79 15.69 -19.53
C GLY A 402 14.65 15.63 -20.55
N THR A 403 14.59 14.53 -21.30
CA THR A 403 13.59 14.30 -22.37
C THR A 403 12.99 12.91 -22.19
N ALA A 404 11.71 12.88 -21.79
CA ALA A 404 10.96 11.65 -21.61
C ALA A 404 10.82 10.88 -22.93
N HIS A 405 11.05 9.56 -22.87
CA HIS A 405 10.86 8.62 -23.98
C HIS A 405 10.52 7.23 -23.43
N ILE A 406 9.99 6.34 -24.28
CA ILE A 406 9.57 4.99 -23.89
C ILE A 406 10.61 3.97 -24.38
N GLU A 407 11.02 3.05 -23.49
CA GLU A 407 11.84 1.88 -23.80
C GLU A 407 11.00 0.59 -23.66
N PRO A 408 11.18 -0.45 -24.51
CA PRO A 408 12.01 -0.46 -25.72
C PRO A 408 11.53 0.57 -26.75
N SER A 409 12.44 1.06 -27.60
CA SER A 409 12.23 2.25 -28.44
C SER A 409 11.04 2.11 -29.41
N ALA A 410 9.88 2.57 -28.98
CA ALA A 410 8.61 2.33 -29.64
C ALA A 410 8.01 3.63 -30.15
N LEU A 411 8.03 3.83 -31.47
CA LEU A 411 7.19 4.81 -32.16
C LEU A 411 6.76 4.26 -33.52
N PRO A 412 5.64 3.52 -33.61
CA PRO A 412 4.85 3.40 -34.84
C PRO A 412 4.14 4.74 -35.19
N GLY A 413 4.86 5.86 -35.05
CA GLY A 413 4.41 7.23 -35.35
C GLY A 413 3.63 7.95 -34.25
N GLY A 414 3.75 9.28 -34.25
CA GLY A 414 2.70 10.20 -33.80
C GLY A 414 2.46 10.39 -32.29
N GLU A 415 3.18 9.71 -31.39
CA GLU A 415 3.00 9.93 -29.94
C GLU A 415 3.73 11.19 -29.43
N SER A 416 3.15 11.82 -28.41
CA SER A 416 3.70 12.96 -27.68
C SER A 416 3.51 12.75 -26.18
N ILE A 417 4.55 13.04 -25.40
CA ILE A 417 4.62 12.80 -23.95
C ILE A 417 4.64 14.16 -23.24
N ALA A 418 3.50 14.56 -22.68
CA ALA A 418 3.37 15.81 -21.93
C ALA A 418 3.62 15.55 -20.43
N ILE A 419 4.46 16.37 -19.80
CA ILE A 419 4.71 16.29 -18.36
C ILE A 419 3.77 17.27 -17.64
N LYS A 420 3.04 16.77 -16.64
CA LYS A 420 2.06 17.54 -15.89
C LYS A 420 2.25 17.40 -14.38
N TYR A 421 1.85 18.43 -13.65
CA TYR A 421 1.98 18.56 -12.21
C TYR A 421 0.59 18.62 -11.58
N GLN A 422 0.38 17.86 -10.50
CA GLN A 422 -0.85 17.87 -9.70
C GLN A 422 -0.49 18.23 -8.26
N LYS A 423 -1.12 19.27 -7.70
CA LYS A 423 -0.91 19.67 -6.31
C LYS A 423 -1.69 18.74 -5.36
N GLU A 424 -1.12 18.45 -4.20
CA GLU A 424 -1.75 17.56 -3.20
C GLU A 424 -3.15 18.07 -2.79
N ASN A 425 -4.15 17.20 -2.91
CA ASN A 425 -5.60 17.46 -2.73
C ASN A 425 -6.30 18.24 -3.87
N GLU A 426 -5.62 18.59 -4.96
CA GLU A 426 -6.24 19.18 -6.15
C GLU A 426 -6.43 18.14 -7.26
N THR A 427 -7.51 18.26 -8.04
CA THR A 427 -7.81 17.36 -9.18
C THR A 427 -7.29 17.87 -10.52
N GLY A 428 -6.73 19.08 -10.56
CA GLY A 428 -6.20 19.68 -11.78
C GLY A 428 -4.81 19.17 -12.15
N LEU A 429 -4.56 19.05 -13.46
CA LEU A 429 -3.24 18.77 -14.04
C LEU A 429 -2.73 20.02 -14.75
N SER A 430 -1.66 20.63 -14.23
CA SER A 430 -0.97 21.78 -14.82
C SER A 430 0.17 21.33 -15.75
N GLU A 431 0.34 21.97 -16.90
CA GLU A 431 1.57 21.86 -17.70
C GLU A 431 2.64 22.88 -17.25
N GLU A 432 2.23 23.96 -16.55
CA GLU A 432 3.15 24.91 -15.93
C GLU A 432 3.76 24.27 -14.67
N ALA A 433 5.10 24.33 -14.56
CA ALA A 433 5.84 23.82 -13.42
C ALA A 433 5.59 24.68 -12.18
N PRO A 434 5.26 24.08 -11.01
CA PRO A 434 4.86 24.82 -9.83
C PRO A 434 6.03 25.62 -9.26
N SER A 435 5.71 26.78 -8.66
CA SER A 435 6.68 27.67 -8.02
C SER A 435 6.29 28.04 -6.58
N ASP A 436 5.03 27.80 -6.21
CA ASP A 436 4.41 28.01 -4.91
C ASP A 436 4.58 26.78 -3.98
N ALA A 437 4.33 26.97 -2.69
CA ALA A 437 4.58 25.93 -1.68
C ALA A 437 3.47 24.88 -1.60
N GLY A 438 3.87 23.61 -1.60
CA GLY A 438 2.99 22.45 -1.58
C GLY A 438 3.74 21.16 -1.90
N LYS A 439 3.05 20.01 -1.80
CA LYS A 439 3.51 18.76 -2.41
C LYS A 439 2.87 18.59 -3.78
N TYR A 440 3.61 17.99 -4.71
CA TYR A 440 3.20 17.82 -6.10
C TYR A 440 3.51 16.40 -6.58
N LEU A 441 2.52 15.78 -7.23
CA LEU A 441 2.71 14.58 -8.03
C LEU A 441 3.07 15.00 -9.46
N VAL A 442 4.05 14.32 -10.05
CA VAL A 442 4.43 14.48 -11.46
C VAL A 442 3.84 13.32 -12.25
N HIS A 443 3.20 13.64 -13.37
CA HIS A 443 2.60 12.66 -14.28
C HIS A 443 3.12 12.86 -15.70
N ALA A 444 3.39 11.76 -16.41
CA ALA A 444 3.50 11.77 -17.86
C ALA A 444 2.14 11.40 -18.47
N ILE A 445 1.66 12.22 -19.40
CA ILE A 445 0.44 11.99 -20.17
C ILE A 445 0.85 11.71 -21.62
N ILE A 446 0.58 10.51 -22.10
CA ILE A 446 0.92 10.08 -23.46
C ILE A 446 -0.30 10.34 -24.35
N SER A 447 -0.06 10.90 -25.53
CA SER A 447 -1.11 11.38 -26.44
C SER A 447 -0.71 11.13 -27.89
N GLY A 448 -1.68 11.03 -28.80
CA GLY A 448 -1.45 10.67 -30.20
C GLY A 448 -2.16 9.36 -30.57
N ALA A 449 -1.63 8.66 -31.59
CA ALA A 449 -2.26 7.47 -32.17
C ALA A 449 -1.35 6.22 -32.19
N GLY A 450 -0.33 6.18 -31.32
CA GLY A 450 0.57 5.04 -31.17
C GLY A 450 0.11 4.02 -30.13
N ALA A 451 0.98 3.04 -29.85
CA ALA A 451 0.67 1.87 -29.04
C ALA A 451 0.46 2.14 -27.53
N TYR A 452 1.00 3.24 -27.01
CA TYR A 452 0.85 3.67 -25.61
C TYR A 452 -0.04 4.92 -25.47
N SER A 453 -0.76 5.27 -26.54
CA SER A 453 -1.67 6.42 -26.57
C SER A 453 -2.64 6.44 -25.39
N GLU A 454 -2.86 7.66 -24.88
CA GLU A 454 -3.71 7.99 -23.73
C GLU A 454 -3.30 7.43 -22.35
N ASP A 455 -2.16 6.74 -22.20
CA ASP A 455 -1.71 6.34 -20.86
C ASP A 455 -1.30 7.56 -20.01
N ALA A 456 -1.56 7.47 -18.71
CA ALA A 456 -1.21 8.48 -17.72
C ALA A 456 -0.45 7.82 -16.56
N ILE A 457 0.85 8.13 -16.43
CA ILE A 457 1.76 7.48 -15.49
C ILE A 457 2.27 8.49 -14.46
N THR A 458 2.01 8.24 -13.18
CA THR A 458 2.63 8.97 -12.08
C THR A 458 4.11 8.60 -11.98
N LEU A 459 4.99 9.57 -12.17
CA LEU A 459 6.45 9.40 -12.17
C LEU A 459 7.06 9.48 -10.77
N GLY A 460 6.40 10.19 -9.86
CA GLY A 460 6.82 10.38 -8.47
C GLY A 460 6.28 11.68 -7.86
N GLU A 461 6.84 12.07 -6.73
CA GLU A 461 6.43 13.23 -5.93
C GLU A 461 7.61 14.11 -5.52
N PHE A 462 7.35 15.39 -5.25
CA PHE A 462 8.30 16.31 -4.60
C PHE A 462 7.56 17.39 -3.79
N GLU A 463 8.29 18.07 -2.89
CA GLU A 463 7.75 19.16 -2.07
C GLU A 463 8.49 20.49 -2.31
N ILE A 464 7.74 21.57 -2.49
CA ILE A 464 8.22 22.95 -2.30
C ILE A 464 7.80 23.38 -0.89
N ALA A 465 8.69 23.24 0.08
CA ALA A 465 8.42 23.49 1.49
C ALA A 465 8.30 25.00 1.78
N LYS A 466 7.30 25.41 2.56
CA LYS A 466 7.05 26.82 2.93
C LYS A 466 8.29 27.47 3.57
N ARG A 467 8.73 28.63 3.08
CA ARG A 467 9.97 29.29 3.52
C ARG A 467 9.83 29.88 4.94
N PRO A 468 10.69 29.53 5.90
CA PRO A 468 10.68 30.14 7.23
C PRO A 468 11.20 31.58 7.17
N VAL A 469 10.51 32.52 7.81
CA VAL A 469 10.91 33.94 7.87
C VAL A 469 10.79 34.47 9.30
N ARG A 470 11.80 35.27 9.68
CA ARG A 470 11.79 36.08 10.90
C ARG A 470 11.51 37.54 10.59
N LEU A 471 10.78 38.17 11.50
CA LEU A 471 10.62 39.62 11.58
C LEU A 471 11.56 40.15 12.67
N LEU A 472 12.49 41.02 12.30
CA LEU A 472 13.42 41.67 13.23
C LEU A 472 12.98 43.12 13.39
N ILE A 473 12.41 43.45 14.54
CA ILE A 473 12.02 44.81 14.90
C ILE A 473 13.27 45.65 15.18
N GLU A 474 13.29 46.89 14.73
CA GLU A 474 14.45 47.78 14.88
C GLU A 474 14.43 48.52 16.22
N ASP A 475 15.59 48.59 16.88
CA ASP A 475 15.80 49.43 18.05
C ASP A 475 15.65 50.91 17.71
N GLN A 476 15.06 51.68 18.62
CA GLN A 476 14.76 53.10 18.47
C GLN A 476 15.17 53.90 19.71
N THR A 477 15.33 55.21 19.56
CA THR A 477 15.67 56.11 20.66
C THR A 477 14.91 57.43 20.51
N MET A 478 14.35 57.93 21.61
CA MET A 478 13.66 59.22 21.67
C MET A 478 14.03 59.99 22.94
N THR A 479 13.66 61.27 23.01
CA THR A 479 13.73 62.08 24.23
C THR A 479 12.34 62.20 24.84
N ALA A 480 12.24 62.07 26.16
CA ALA A 480 11.02 62.22 26.93
C ALA A 480 10.26 63.51 26.59
N GLY A 481 8.95 63.40 26.38
CA GLY A 481 8.06 64.50 26.02
C GLY A 481 7.90 64.74 24.52
N GLN A 482 8.68 64.07 23.66
CA GLN A 482 8.44 64.06 22.21
C GLN A 482 7.34 63.04 21.82
N PRO A 483 6.75 63.16 20.62
CA PRO A 483 5.91 62.11 20.05
C PRO A 483 6.67 60.78 19.93
N LEU A 484 5.96 59.65 20.03
CA LEU A 484 6.55 58.33 19.77
C LEU A 484 7.06 58.25 18.31
N PRO A 485 8.24 57.67 18.05
CA PRO A 485 8.74 57.45 16.70
C PRO A 485 7.96 56.37 15.97
N SER A 486 8.02 56.37 14.63
CA SER A 486 7.59 55.24 13.81
C SER A 486 8.55 54.06 13.98
N PHE A 487 8.04 52.89 14.33
CA PHE A 487 8.85 51.68 14.49
C PHE A 487 9.10 50.99 13.14
N GLY A 488 10.36 50.67 12.86
CA GLY A 488 10.78 49.90 11.69
C GLY A 488 10.91 48.40 11.99
N PHE A 489 10.90 47.59 10.92
CA PHE A 489 11.33 46.19 10.96
C PHE A 489 12.00 45.80 9.65
N ARG A 490 12.88 44.80 9.74
CA ARG A 490 13.46 44.10 8.58
C ARG A 490 13.11 42.63 8.63
N LEU A 491 13.12 41.96 7.47
CA LEU A 491 12.88 40.53 7.36
C LEU A 491 14.19 39.78 7.13
N GLU A 492 14.28 38.59 7.72
CA GLU A 492 15.37 37.63 7.55
C GLU A 492 14.80 36.28 7.10
N GLY A 493 15.42 35.67 6.10
CA GLY A 493 15.02 34.36 5.56
C GLY A 493 14.04 34.39 4.38
N GLN A 494 13.57 35.56 3.93
CA GLN A 494 12.68 35.71 2.77
C GLN A 494 13.33 35.32 1.43
N ALA A 495 12.53 35.14 0.37
CA ALA A 495 13.04 34.91 -0.98
C ALA A 495 13.60 36.21 -1.60
N ALA A 496 14.47 36.09 -2.61
CA ALA A 496 15.17 37.23 -3.19
C ALA A 496 14.19 38.21 -3.85
N GLY A 497 14.24 39.48 -3.46
CA GLY A 497 13.33 40.53 -3.97
C GLY A 497 11.95 40.59 -3.29
N HIS A 498 11.61 39.65 -2.40
CA HIS A 498 10.36 39.70 -1.64
C HIS A 498 10.47 40.65 -0.43
N GLY A 499 9.38 41.36 -0.12
CA GLY A 499 9.23 42.23 1.04
C GLY A 499 8.07 41.80 1.94
N SER A 500 7.56 42.75 2.74
CA SER A 500 6.49 42.48 3.70
C SER A 500 5.14 42.13 3.04
N ALA A 501 4.88 42.59 1.81
CA ALA A 501 3.61 42.36 1.14
C ALA A 501 3.50 40.93 0.59
N GLU A 502 4.62 40.29 0.28
CA GLU A 502 4.72 38.94 -0.25
C GLU A 502 4.86 37.90 0.86
N VAL A 503 5.44 38.27 2.01
CA VAL A 503 5.56 37.39 3.19
C VAL A 503 4.28 37.33 4.02
N PHE A 504 3.59 38.46 4.21
CA PHE A 504 2.40 38.56 5.07
C PHE A 504 1.14 38.93 4.30
N GLN A 505 -0.02 38.47 4.81
CA GLN A 505 -1.33 38.82 4.28
C GLN A 505 -1.71 40.28 4.59
N GLN A 506 -1.20 40.80 5.72
CA GLN A 506 -1.36 42.17 6.19
C GLN A 506 -0.01 42.65 6.74
N SER A 507 0.33 43.93 6.55
CA SER A 507 1.58 44.48 7.08
C SER A 507 1.61 44.42 8.62
N PRO A 508 2.70 43.92 9.24
CA PRO A 508 2.86 43.87 10.69
C PRO A 508 2.68 45.24 11.35
N ILE A 509 1.79 45.32 12.34
CA ILE A 509 1.60 46.53 13.15
C ILE A 509 2.46 46.41 14.41
N LEU A 510 3.33 47.39 14.63
CA LEU A 510 4.24 47.41 15.78
C LEU A 510 3.73 48.35 16.90
N SER A 511 3.99 47.98 18.14
CA SER A 511 3.59 48.72 19.34
C SER A 511 4.62 48.61 20.46
N THR A 512 4.50 49.50 21.45
CA THR A 512 5.30 49.49 22.68
C THR A 512 4.43 49.95 23.86
N SER A 513 4.86 49.66 25.08
CA SER A 513 4.20 50.11 26.32
C SER A 513 4.64 51.50 26.81
N ALA A 514 5.56 52.17 26.10
CA ALA A 514 6.08 53.49 26.48
C ALA A 514 5.01 54.59 26.39
N ASP A 515 4.95 55.44 27.42
CA ASP A 515 4.09 56.63 27.49
C ASP A 515 4.69 57.88 26.79
N GLY A 516 5.88 57.73 26.20
CA GLY A 516 6.67 58.79 25.57
C GLY A 516 7.29 59.81 26.55
N ARG A 517 7.18 59.61 27.87
CA ARG A 517 7.55 60.60 28.92
C ARG A 517 8.43 60.01 30.02
N THR A 518 8.21 58.77 30.40
CA THR A 518 8.98 58.04 31.39
C THR A 518 10.28 57.56 30.76
N ALA A 519 11.42 57.96 31.33
CA ALA A 519 12.74 57.54 30.83
C ALA A 519 13.03 56.07 31.19
N GLY A 520 13.56 55.29 30.24
CA GLY A 520 13.81 53.86 30.39
C GLY A 520 13.92 53.12 29.05
N GLU A 521 14.15 51.81 29.12
CA GLU A 521 14.01 50.91 27.97
C GLU A 521 12.63 50.25 27.98
N PHE A 522 11.95 50.27 26.83
CA PHE A 522 10.66 49.63 26.62
C PHE A 522 10.75 48.64 25.44
N GLU A 523 10.02 47.54 25.53
CA GLU A 523 9.96 46.55 24.45
C GLU A 523 9.11 47.06 23.28
N ILE A 524 9.56 46.82 22.04
CA ILE A 524 8.78 47.00 20.82
C ILE A 524 8.41 45.62 20.28
N THR A 525 7.12 45.35 20.14
CA THR A 525 6.55 44.05 19.75
C THR A 525 5.53 44.23 18.62
N VAL A 526 5.11 43.13 17.99
CA VAL A 526 3.96 43.12 17.09
C VAL A 526 2.67 43.18 17.92
N LEU A 527 1.70 44.00 17.50
CA LEU A 527 0.41 44.23 18.17
C LEU A 527 -0.56 43.05 18.01
N SER A 528 -0.39 42.25 16.95
CA SER A 528 -1.24 41.11 16.59
C SER A 528 -0.41 39.91 16.10
N PRO A 529 -0.95 38.68 16.12
CA PRO A 529 -0.28 37.53 15.51
C PRO A 529 0.00 37.73 14.02
N LEU A 530 1.18 37.29 13.57
CA LEU A 530 1.59 37.40 12.16
C LEU A 530 0.82 36.42 11.27
N SER A 531 0.06 36.94 10.30
CA SER A 531 -0.59 36.14 9.26
C SER A 531 0.29 36.04 8.01
N TYR A 532 0.92 34.89 7.80
CA TYR A 532 1.80 34.61 6.67
C TYR A 532 1.01 34.27 5.40
N ARG A 533 1.57 34.59 4.22
CA ARG A 533 1.07 34.07 2.94
C ARG A 533 1.44 32.60 2.76
N GLU A 534 0.75 31.93 1.83
CA GLU A 534 0.81 30.48 1.63
C GLU A 534 2.23 29.92 1.46
N ASN A 535 3.11 30.66 0.79
CA ASN A 535 4.49 30.23 0.53
C ASN A 535 5.44 30.37 1.72
N TYR A 536 4.98 30.97 2.82
CA TYR A 536 5.80 31.39 3.96
C TYR A 536 5.29 30.83 5.29
N ARG A 537 6.18 30.78 6.28
CA ARG A 537 5.86 30.36 7.65
C ARG A 537 6.71 31.09 8.69
N ALA A 538 6.27 31.04 9.94
CA ALA A 538 7.08 31.41 11.09
C ALA A 538 8.33 30.53 11.22
N ASP A 539 9.51 31.14 11.47
CA ASP A 539 10.72 30.41 11.86
C ASP A 539 10.68 29.99 13.35
N GLY A 540 9.74 29.09 13.67
CA GLY A 540 9.54 28.56 15.02
C GLY A 540 9.24 29.64 16.07
N ALA A 541 9.71 29.41 17.30
CA ALA A 541 9.49 30.31 18.43
C ALA A 541 10.18 31.68 18.29
N ASN A 542 11.21 31.79 17.43
CA ASN A 542 12.02 32.99 17.24
C ASN A 542 11.60 33.79 15.98
N ALA A 543 10.40 33.53 15.44
CA ALA A 543 9.87 34.20 14.26
C ALA A 543 9.66 35.73 14.41
N VAL A 544 9.63 36.24 15.66
CA VAL A 544 9.69 37.67 15.97
C VAL A 544 10.88 37.92 16.89
N VAL A 545 11.89 38.62 16.38
CA VAL A 545 12.95 39.21 17.20
C VAL A 545 12.49 40.62 17.58
N LYS A 546 12.26 40.84 18.88
CA LYS A 546 11.73 42.10 19.42
C LYS A 546 12.82 43.18 19.48
N GLY A 547 12.41 44.43 19.33
CA GLY A 547 13.28 45.61 19.45
C GLY A 547 13.09 46.34 20.77
N LYS A 548 13.91 47.38 20.98
CA LYS A 548 13.87 48.25 22.17
C LYS A 548 13.66 49.71 21.79
N LEU A 549 12.77 50.39 22.51
CA LEU A 549 12.68 51.86 22.53
C LEU A 549 13.39 52.39 23.77
N LEU A 550 14.50 53.11 23.59
CA LEU A 550 15.16 53.84 24.65
C LEU A 550 14.60 55.26 24.75
N VAL A 551 13.87 55.56 25.83
CA VAL A 551 13.42 56.91 26.16
C VAL A 551 14.47 57.58 27.06
N LYS A 552 15.20 58.55 26.51
CA LYS A 552 16.16 59.38 27.25
C LYS A 552 15.42 60.45 28.04
N ALA A 553 15.90 60.77 29.25
CA ALA A 553 15.42 61.94 29.99
C ALA A 553 15.69 63.23 29.19
N ALA A 554 14.80 64.21 29.30
CA ALA A 554 15.02 65.53 28.70
C ALA A 554 16.16 66.26 29.44
N GLU A 555 17.09 66.84 28.69
CA GLU A 555 18.17 67.65 29.27
C GLU A 555 17.61 68.97 29.81
N ASN A 556 17.51 69.08 31.13
CA ASN A 556 17.20 70.35 31.80
C ASN A 556 18.39 71.31 31.68
N GLY A 557 18.44 72.06 30.57
CA GLY A 557 19.38 73.15 30.32
C GLY A 557 19.17 74.34 31.26
N ASN A 558 19.52 74.17 32.54
CA ASN A 558 19.16 75.11 33.60
C ASN A 558 20.19 76.25 33.72
N GLN A 559 20.00 77.32 32.93
CA GLN A 559 20.66 78.60 33.20
C GLN A 559 20.12 79.18 34.51
N ASN A 560 21.00 79.36 35.51
CA ASN A 560 20.63 79.75 36.86
C ASN A 560 20.45 81.28 36.98
N PRO A 561 19.24 81.83 37.24
CA PRO A 561 19.06 83.26 37.48
C PRO A 561 19.54 83.61 38.89
N GLY A 562 20.52 84.50 39.01
CA GLY A 562 21.21 84.76 40.27
C GLY A 562 20.36 85.49 41.32
N THR A 563 20.59 85.15 42.59
CA THR A 563 20.30 86.02 43.75
C THR A 563 21.59 86.31 44.51
N ALA A 564 21.72 87.53 45.03
CA ALA A 564 22.98 88.05 45.56
C ALA A 564 23.21 87.75 47.04
N ALA A 565 24.47 87.58 47.43
CA ALA A 565 24.89 87.49 48.82
C ALA A 565 24.89 88.85 49.52
N PRO A 566 24.83 88.85 50.87
CA PRO A 566 25.75 89.71 51.62
C PRO A 566 26.32 89.05 52.90
N GLY A 567 27.46 89.56 53.38
CA GLY A 567 27.79 89.53 54.82
C GLY A 567 28.91 88.60 55.29
N GLY A 568 30.16 89.08 55.23
CA GLY A 568 31.37 88.34 55.65
C GLY A 568 31.58 88.08 57.15
N ASN A 569 32.75 87.51 57.44
CA ASN A 569 33.48 87.46 58.73
C ASN A 569 32.98 86.55 59.88
N GLY A 570 33.23 85.24 59.74
CA GLY A 570 34.35 84.57 60.41
C GLY A 570 34.35 84.28 61.93
N LYS A 571 34.74 83.04 62.28
CA LYS A 571 35.49 82.69 63.51
C LYS A 571 36.21 81.33 63.34
N GLN A 572 37.11 81.01 64.26
CA GLN A 572 38.11 79.94 64.12
C GLN A 572 37.64 78.56 64.64
N ASN A 573 38.23 77.50 64.08
CA ASN A 573 38.29 76.15 64.67
C ASN A 573 38.92 76.20 66.08
N PRO A 574 38.50 75.32 67.01
CA PRO A 574 39.13 73.99 67.10
C PRO A 574 38.20 72.83 67.51
N GLY A 575 38.60 71.58 67.23
CA GLY A 575 37.93 70.38 67.76
C GLY A 575 38.26 69.08 67.02
N THR A 576 39.30 68.36 67.47
CA THR A 576 39.70 67.04 66.92
C THR A 576 39.18 65.88 67.76
N ALA A 577 38.52 64.89 67.15
CA ALA A 577 38.44 63.53 67.67
C ALA A 577 38.11 62.50 66.57
N ALA A 578 38.81 61.37 66.62
CA ALA A 578 38.52 60.08 65.97
C ALA A 578 38.59 59.00 67.10
N PRO A 579 38.55 57.66 66.89
CA PRO A 579 38.48 56.88 65.64
C PRO A 579 37.56 55.63 65.67
N GLY A 580 37.56 54.86 64.57
CA GLY A 580 37.19 53.43 64.53
C GLY A 580 35.73 53.11 64.15
N GLY A 581 35.41 51.95 63.57
CA GLY A 581 36.33 50.90 63.07
C GLY A 581 35.62 49.61 62.61
N ASN A 582 36.35 48.81 61.82
CA ASN A 582 36.05 47.43 61.35
C ASN A 582 34.84 47.19 60.40
N GLY A 583 35.18 46.67 59.22
CA GLY A 583 34.28 46.01 58.27
C GLY A 583 35.07 45.03 57.38
N ASN A 584 35.50 43.89 57.95
CA ASN A 584 35.92 42.72 57.17
C ASN A 584 34.70 42.18 56.37
N GLN A 585 34.83 41.48 55.24
CA GLN A 585 35.83 40.44 54.92
C GLN A 585 36.32 40.47 53.44
N ASN A 586 37.51 39.91 53.23
CA ASN A 586 38.13 39.50 51.94
C ASN A 586 37.90 37.96 51.76
N PRO A 587 38.39 37.22 50.72
CA PRO A 587 39.17 37.55 49.49
C PRO A 587 38.39 37.21 48.17
N GLY A 588 38.84 37.50 46.93
CA GLY A 588 40.01 36.99 46.19
C GLY A 588 39.73 35.57 45.62
N THR A 589 40.09 35.13 44.41
CA THR A 589 41.21 35.42 43.45
C THR A 589 40.88 34.74 42.09
N ALA A 590 41.53 34.94 40.92
CA ALA A 590 42.46 35.93 40.35
C ALA A 590 42.56 35.73 38.80
N ALA A 591 43.25 36.64 38.08
CA ALA A 591 43.65 36.52 36.66
C ALA A 591 45.06 35.83 36.53
N PRO A 592 45.86 35.84 35.42
CA PRO A 592 46.00 36.75 34.26
C PRO A 592 45.92 36.03 32.88
N GLY A 593 46.19 36.60 31.69
CA GLY A 593 46.59 37.95 31.21
C GLY A 593 46.16 38.09 29.72
N GLY A 594 46.27 39.21 29.00
CA GLY A 594 47.40 40.13 28.80
C GLY A 594 48.09 39.81 27.45
N ASN A 595 48.30 40.73 26.48
CA ASN A 595 48.02 42.17 26.45
C ASN A 595 47.84 42.68 24.99
N GLY A 596 47.14 43.80 24.77
CA GLY A 596 46.84 44.36 23.43
C GLY A 596 47.88 45.38 22.92
N ASN A 597 48.03 45.48 21.60
CA ASN A 597 49.11 46.25 20.94
C ASN A 597 48.74 47.72 20.62
N GLN A 598 49.73 48.60 20.43
CA GLN A 598 49.55 49.99 19.93
C GLN A 598 50.56 50.35 18.82
N ASN A 599 50.25 51.44 18.09
CA ASN A 599 50.92 52.02 16.90
C ASN A 599 52.33 52.63 17.21
N PRO A 600 53.13 53.23 16.28
CA PRO A 600 52.90 53.55 14.84
C PRO A 600 54.09 53.36 13.84
N GLY A 601 53.88 53.63 12.53
CA GLY A 601 54.70 54.64 11.80
C GLY A 601 55.74 54.25 10.71
N THR A 602 55.46 54.68 9.46
CA THR A 602 56.37 55.24 8.42
C THR A 602 57.45 54.41 7.66
N ALA A 603 57.71 54.90 6.43
CA ALA A 603 58.89 54.73 5.55
C ALA A 603 58.97 53.57 4.53
N ALA A 604 59.55 53.87 3.35
CA ALA A 604 59.88 52.99 2.23
C ALA A 604 61.31 53.38 1.71
N PRO A 605 61.98 52.58 0.84
CA PRO A 605 61.96 52.95 -0.59
C PRO A 605 62.23 51.82 -1.64
N GLY A 606 61.88 52.10 -2.92
CA GLY A 606 62.47 51.49 -4.13
C GLY A 606 61.71 50.30 -4.76
N GLY A 607 61.60 50.17 -6.10
CA GLY A 607 61.99 51.09 -7.19
C GLY A 607 61.88 50.46 -8.59
N ASN A 608 61.50 51.24 -9.62
CA ASN A 608 61.21 50.85 -11.03
C ASN A 608 59.98 49.92 -11.19
N GLY A 609 59.10 49.99 -12.22
CA GLY A 609 58.91 50.87 -13.39
C GLY A 609 57.87 50.23 -14.35
N ASN A 610 57.28 50.90 -15.36
CA ASN A 610 57.32 52.32 -15.74
C ASN A 610 56.17 52.71 -16.73
N GLN A 611 55.78 53.98 -16.75
CA GLN A 611 55.11 54.79 -17.82
C GLN A 611 53.70 54.46 -18.40
N ASN A 612 52.85 55.51 -18.36
CA ASN A 612 51.63 55.83 -19.16
C ASN A 612 52.01 56.98 -20.15
N PRO A 613 51.21 57.50 -21.13
CA PRO A 613 49.81 57.99 -21.06
C PRO A 613 48.94 57.70 -22.34
N GLY A 614 47.68 58.14 -22.53
CA GLY A 614 46.68 58.80 -21.66
C GLY A 614 45.52 59.50 -22.43
N THR A 615 44.59 60.12 -21.68
CA THR A 615 43.62 61.21 -22.05
C THR A 615 42.67 61.10 -23.26
N ALA A 616 41.33 61.06 -23.02
CA ALA A 616 40.29 61.93 -23.64
C ALA A 616 38.86 61.64 -23.08
N ALA A 617 37.91 62.57 -23.28
CA ALA A 617 36.46 62.48 -22.97
C ALA A 617 35.70 63.61 -23.75
N PRO A 618 34.35 63.80 -23.69
CA PRO A 618 33.22 62.93 -23.30
C PRO A 618 32.06 62.90 -24.34
N GLY A 619 30.94 62.21 -24.05
CA GLY A 619 29.62 62.38 -24.71
C GLY A 619 28.87 61.05 -24.95
N GLY A 620 27.53 60.95 -24.87
CA GLY A 620 26.49 61.94 -24.52
C GLY A 620 25.10 61.27 -24.31
N ASN A 621 24.06 62.04 -24.00
CA ASN A 621 22.68 61.55 -23.80
C ASN A 621 22.13 60.80 -25.03
N GLY A 622 21.22 59.83 -24.96
CA GLY A 622 20.27 59.46 -23.89
C GLY A 622 18.84 59.92 -24.26
N ASN A 623 17.84 59.02 -24.23
CA ASN A 623 16.45 59.39 -24.54
C ASN A 623 15.40 58.49 -23.85
N GLN A 624 14.15 58.94 -23.81
CA GLN A 624 13.07 58.40 -22.95
C GLN A 624 11.86 57.85 -23.74
N ASN A 625 11.08 57.00 -23.09
CA ASN A 625 9.71 56.60 -23.48
C ASN A 625 8.74 57.77 -23.20
N PRO A 626 7.69 58.05 -24.02
CA PRO A 626 6.37 57.44 -23.75
C PRO A 626 5.44 57.27 -24.99
N GLY A 627 4.27 56.64 -24.83
CA GLY A 627 3.12 56.84 -25.73
C GLY A 627 2.04 55.75 -25.76
N THR A 628 0.86 56.03 -25.22
CA THR A 628 -0.33 55.15 -25.28
C THR A 628 -1.23 55.47 -26.49
N ALA A 629 -1.73 54.46 -27.22
CA ALA A 629 -3.04 54.53 -27.91
C ALA A 629 -3.58 53.16 -28.38
N ALA A 630 -4.89 52.99 -28.23
CA ALA A 630 -5.81 52.16 -29.03
C ALA A 630 -7.00 53.11 -29.40
N PRO A 631 -7.86 52.86 -30.42
CA PRO A 631 -8.35 51.54 -30.86
C PRO A 631 -8.71 51.33 -32.36
N GLY A 632 -9.03 50.07 -32.71
CA GLY A 632 -10.17 49.72 -33.58
C GLY A 632 -9.99 49.66 -35.11
N GLY A 633 -10.94 48.99 -35.78
CA GLY A 633 -11.26 49.17 -37.20
C GLY A 633 -11.07 47.95 -38.13
N ASN A 634 -12.17 47.41 -38.68
CA ASN A 634 -12.16 46.48 -39.83
C ASN A 634 -11.71 47.19 -41.12
N GLY A 635 -11.05 46.49 -42.05
CA GLY A 635 -10.76 47.03 -43.40
C GLY A 635 -10.09 46.04 -44.35
N ASN A 636 -10.86 45.28 -45.13
CA ASN A 636 -10.37 44.28 -46.09
C ASN A 636 -10.08 44.87 -47.50
N GLN A 637 -8.92 44.52 -48.09
CA GLN A 637 -8.64 44.47 -49.54
C GLN A 637 -7.22 43.90 -49.81
N ASN A 638 -6.84 43.32 -50.96
CA ASN A 638 -7.47 42.41 -51.94
C ASN A 638 -6.47 42.12 -53.09
N SER A 639 -6.11 40.86 -53.35
CA SER A 639 -5.59 40.25 -54.61
C SER A 639 -5.16 38.80 -54.29
N GLY A 640 -5.35 37.74 -55.09
CA GLY A 640 -5.64 37.60 -56.53
C GLY A 640 -4.43 36.99 -57.25
N ASN A 641 -4.49 35.93 -58.06
CA ASN A 641 -5.61 35.10 -58.57
C ASN A 641 -5.06 33.75 -59.13
N GLY A 642 -5.88 32.69 -59.31
CA GLY A 642 -5.46 31.44 -59.98
C GLY A 642 -6.47 30.27 -59.94
N ASN A 643 -7.15 29.99 -61.05
CA ASN A 643 -8.16 28.91 -61.29
C ASN A 643 -7.74 28.12 -62.58
N PRO A 644 -8.46 27.14 -63.21
CA PRO A 644 -9.84 26.60 -63.06
C PRO A 644 -9.95 25.03 -62.97
N GLY A 645 -11.12 24.35 -62.89
CA GLY A 645 -12.53 24.76 -62.72
C GLY A 645 -13.57 23.67 -63.13
N SER A 646 -14.88 23.98 -63.02
CA SER A 646 -16.12 23.15 -63.22
C SER A 646 -16.44 22.12 -62.10
N GLY A 647 -17.69 21.86 -61.66
CA GLY A 647 -19.07 22.35 -61.99
C GLY A 647 -20.01 21.17 -62.34
N LYS A 648 -21.32 21.05 -62.01
CA LYS A 648 -22.43 21.82 -61.36
C LYS A 648 -23.51 20.75 -60.93
N ALA A 649 -24.64 20.89 -60.20
CA ALA A 649 -25.50 21.89 -59.51
C ALA A 649 -26.34 21.12 -58.42
N GLY A 650 -27.38 21.60 -57.70
CA GLY A 650 -28.04 22.90 -57.51
C GLY A 650 -29.51 22.79 -57.00
N ASP A 651 -29.90 23.62 -56.01
CA ASP A 651 -31.27 24.03 -55.55
C ASP A 651 -32.30 23.00 -54.97
N GLY A 652 -33.09 23.35 -53.91
CA GLY A 652 -34.25 22.50 -53.48
C GLY A 652 -34.91 22.59 -52.05
N ASN A 653 -34.77 23.67 -51.28
CA ASN A 653 -35.26 23.91 -49.88
C ASN A 653 -36.82 23.71 -49.62
N PRO A 654 -37.40 23.73 -48.37
CA PRO A 654 -37.32 22.77 -47.23
C PRO A 654 -38.65 22.52 -46.40
N GLY A 655 -38.57 21.74 -45.30
CA GLY A 655 -39.37 21.89 -44.04
C GLY A 655 -40.64 21.02 -43.85
N ASN A 656 -41.26 20.87 -42.65
CA ASN A 656 -40.89 21.18 -41.25
C ASN A 656 -41.92 20.55 -40.23
N ALA A 657 -41.46 20.01 -39.07
CA ALA A 657 -42.26 19.52 -37.90
C ALA A 657 -43.27 18.35 -38.16
N SER A 658 -43.89 17.63 -37.20
CA SER A 658 -43.86 17.60 -35.70
C SER A 658 -44.34 16.22 -35.13
N GLU A 659 -44.25 16.03 -33.79
CA GLU A 659 -45.07 15.19 -32.87
C GLU A 659 -45.27 13.64 -33.02
N ASN A 660 -44.66 12.87 -32.08
CA ASN A 660 -45.24 12.02 -30.97
C ASN A 660 -46.74 11.53 -30.99
N PRO A 661 -47.21 10.61 -30.08
CA PRO A 661 -46.57 9.59 -29.20
C PRO A 661 -47.29 8.20 -29.09
N GLY A 662 -46.72 7.23 -28.33
CA GLY A 662 -47.44 6.12 -27.65
C GLY A 662 -47.60 4.79 -28.42
N SER A 663 -47.85 3.60 -27.81
CA SER A 663 -48.07 3.20 -26.40
C SER A 663 -47.75 1.69 -26.19
N VAL A 664 -47.63 1.20 -24.95
CA VAL A 664 -47.23 -0.19 -24.58
C VAL A 664 -48.31 -0.88 -23.72
N PRO A 665 -48.69 -2.16 -23.99
CA PRO A 665 -48.46 -3.22 -22.98
C PRO A 665 -48.15 -4.66 -23.51
N LYS A 666 -47.53 -5.44 -22.60
CA LYS A 666 -47.27 -6.91 -22.56
C LYS A 666 -48.55 -7.72 -22.18
N PRO A 667 -48.54 -9.08 -22.06
CA PRO A 667 -47.76 -10.18 -22.69
C PRO A 667 -48.60 -11.47 -23.00
N ASN A 668 -47.93 -12.62 -23.12
CA ASN A 668 -48.33 -14.03 -22.82
C ASN A 668 -48.69 -15.03 -23.96
N PRO A 669 -48.48 -16.36 -23.74
CA PRO A 669 -48.24 -17.36 -24.79
C PRO A 669 -49.22 -18.57 -24.64
N PRO A 670 -48.79 -19.86 -24.62
CA PRO A 670 -48.00 -20.65 -25.58
C PRO A 670 -48.89 -21.70 -26.30
N LYS A 671 -48.29 -22.63 -27.07
CA LYS A 671 -48.90 -23.95 -27.34
C LYS A 671 -47.85 -25.06 -27.49
N GLU A 672 -48.13 -26.19 -26.84
CA GLU A 672 -47.54 -27.51 -27.07
C GLU A 672 -48.40 -28.29 -28.08
N GLU A 673 -47.86 -29.36 -28.68
CA GLU A 673 -48.66 -30.57 -28.98
C GLU A 673 -47.73 -31.80 -29.13
N GLU A 674 -48.09 -32.92 -28.50
CA GLU A 674 -47.40 -34.21 -28.69
C GLU A 674 -47.83 -34.87 -30.03
N ARG A 675 -47.05 -35.85 -30.55
CA ARG A 675 -47.28 -37.30 -30.33
C ARG A 675 -47.00 -38.24 -31.52
N SER A 676 -46.45 -39.42 -31.16
CA SER A 676 -46.57 -40.74 -31.84
C SER A 676 -45.68 -41.11 -33.03
N LYS A 677 -45.15 -42.33 -32.88
CA LYS A 677 -44.56 -43.31 -33.83
C LYS A 677 -45.49 -43.55 -35.07
N GLN A 678 -45.08 -44.17 -36.18
CA GLN A 678 -44.34 -45.44 -36.28
C GLN A 678 -43.88 -45.78 -37.72
N GLU A 679 -42.74 -46.49 -37.83
CA GLU A 679 -42.24 -47.33 -38.96
C GLU A 679 -42.05 -46.79 -40.40
N GLY A 680 -40.91 -47.17 -40.99
CA GLY A 680 -40.53 -46.98 -42.40
C GLY A 680 -39.01 -47.14 -42.56
N GLY A 681 -38.53 -48.18 -43.25
CA GLY A 681 -37.14 -48.66 -43.07
C GLY A 681 -36.26 -48.81 -44.32
N SER A 682 -34.95 -48.73 -44.07
CA SER A 682 -33.83 -49.33 -44.83
C SER A 682 -33.51 -48.83 -46.25
N SER A 683 -32.34 -48.18 -46.38
CA SER A 683 -31.19 -48.75 -47.11
C SER A 683 -29.91 -47.91 -46.89
N GLY A 684 -28.71 -48.50 -47.03
CA GLY A 684 -27.44 -47.74 -47.04
C GLY A 684 -26.30 -48.20 -46.12
N ARG A 685 -25.75 -49.42 -46.31
CA ARG A 685 -24.37 -49.76 -45.91
C ARG A 685 -23.52 -49.72 -47.19
N SER A 686 -22.43 -48.96 -47.28
CA SER A 686 -21.13 -49.14 -46.60
C SER A 686 -20.28 -50.28 -47.19
N SER A 687 -19.45 -49.91 -48.18
CA SER A 687 -18.18 -50.53 -48.58
C SER A 687 -17.43 -49.56 -49.52
N GLY A 688 -16.10 -49.53 -49.60
CA GLY A 688 -15.09 -50.15 -48.74
C GLY A 688 -13.70 -50.18 -49.41
N GLY A 689 -12.64 -50.17 -48.61
CA GLY A 689 -11.27 -50.53 -49.02
C GLY A 689 -10.45 -49.46 -49.76
N GLY A 690 -9.26 -49.16 -49.23
CA GLY A 690 -8.24 -48.38 -49.93
C GLY A 690 -6.84 -48.79 -49.45
N SER A 691 -6.02 -49.38 -50.31
CA SER A 691 -4.67 -49.83 -49.96
C SER A 691 -3.69 -49.81 -51.13
N GLY A 692 -2.53 -49.17 -50.92
CA GLY A 692 -1.27 -49.52 -51.59
C GLY A 692 -0.78 -48.65 -52.76
N ARG A 693 0.24 -47.81 -52.46
CA ARG A 693 1.41 -47.49 -53.31
C ARG A 693 1.17 -46.66 -54.60
N SER A 694 2.11 -45.89 -55.15
CA SER A 694 3.56 -45.69 -54.86
C SER A 694 4.10 -44.32 -55.30
N GLY A 695 5.10 -43.81 -54.56
CA GLY A 695 6.12 -42.85 -55.04
C GLY A 695 5.80 -41.35 -54.82
N GLY A 696 6.76 -40.48 -54.46
CA GLY A 696 8.14 -40.75 -54.01
C GLY A 696 9.11 -39.57 -54.22
N GLY A 697 9.95 -39.26 -53.23
CA GLY A 697 11.09 -38.33 -53.37
C GLY A 697 11.46 -37.53 -52.11
N SER A 698 12.75 -37.58 -51.73
CA SER A 698 13.50 -36.66 -50.82
C SER A 698 12.90 -36.28 -49.45
N ARG A 699 13.45 -36.70 -48.30
CA ARG A 699 14.76 -36.34 -47.68
C ARG A 699 14.87 -34.83 -47.32
N SER A 700 15.25 -34.44 -46.09
CA SER A 700 15.57 -35.20 -44.87
C SER A 700 15.65 -34.28 -43.63
N GLY A 701 15.66 -34.84 -42.41
CA GLY A 701 16.14 -34.14 -41.20
C GLY A 701 17.63 -33.75 -41.30
N GLY A 702 18.21 -32.98 -40.39
CA GLY A 702 17.80 -32.66 -39.01
C GLY A 702 18.67 -33.42 -38.00
N SER A 703 19.38 -32.72 -37.09
CA SER A 703 20.09 -33.32 -35.94
C SER A 703 20.57 -32.27 -34.92
N SER A 704 20.84 -32.74 -33.70
CA SER A 704 21.40 -32.03 -32.55
C SER A 704 22.91 -31.72 -32.64
N GLY A 705 23.41 -30.81 -31.79
CA GLY A 705 24.85 -30.70 -31.50
C GLY A 705 25.17 -29.91 -30.22
N LYS A 706 25.86 -30.54 -29.25
CA LYS A 706 26.52 -29.85 -28.12
C LYS A 706 27.92 -29.40 -28.55
N GLY A 707 28.41 -28.26 -28.07
CA GLY A 707 29.80 -27.83 -28.28
C GLY A 707 30.22 -26.70 -27.35
N SER A 708 31.26 -26.93 -26.54
CA SER A 708 31.84 -25.95 -25.62
C SER A 708 33.11 -25.30 -26.20
N GLY A 709 33.33 -24.03 -25.89
CA GLY A 709 34.54 -23.28 -26.24
C GLY A 709 34.68 -22.04 -25.36
N ALA A 710 35.91 -21.67 -25.00
CA ALA A 710 36.18 -20.62 -24.00
C ALA A 710 37.42 -19.77 -24.37
N LEU A 711 37.65 -18.72 -23.58
CA LEU A 711 38.79 -17.78 -23.64
C LEU A 711 38.72 -16.79 -24.83
N ARG A 712 39.22 -15.53 -24.77
CA ARG A 712 40.00 -14.80 -23.75
C ARG A 712 39.45 -13.38 -23.52
N ALA A 713 39.81 -12.79 -22.38
CA ALA A 713 39.60 -11.38 -22.09
C ALA A 713 40.78 -10.48 -22.53
N SER A 714 40.52 -9.18 -22.66
CA SER A 714 41.51 -8.10 -22.59
C SER A 714 41.01 -7.03 -21.61
N ALA A 715 41.89 -6.44 -20.79
CA ALA A 715 41.49 -5.57 -19.69
C ALA A 715 42.54 -4.48 -19.39
N SER A 716 42.07 -3.27 -19.08
CA SER A 716 42.74 -2.17 -18.33
C SER A 716 41.81 -0.94 -18.32
N GLY A 717 41.60 -0.17 -17.26
CA GLY A 717 41.98 -0.31 -15.83
C GLY A 717 40.81 0.19 -14.95
N ARG A 718 40.67 -0.23 -13.67
CA ARG A 718 41.43 0.24 -12.48
C ARG A 718 41.31 1.77 -12.25
N THR A 719 40.97 2.28 -11.05
CA THR A 719 40.62 1.62 -9.76
C THR A 719 39.84 2.59 -8.87
N GLY A 720 38.92 2.07 -8.04
CA GLY A 720 38.14 2.89 -7.08
C GLY A 720 37.45 2.04 -6.01
N ALA A 721 38.12 1.01 -5.51
CA ALA A 721 37.52 0.08 -4.55
C ALA A 721 37.66 0.58 -3.10
N ASN A 722 36.53 0.63 -2.39
CA ASN A 722 36.50 0.22 -0.99
C ASN A 722 35.27 -0.68 -0.81
N GLY A 723 35.39 -1.72 0.01
CA GLY A 723 34.33 -2.72 0.18
C GLY A 723 34.57 -3.60 1.38
N GLY A 724 33.52 -4.27 1.84
CA GLY A 724 33.61 -5.21 2.95
C GLY A 724 32.89 -4.76 4.23
N SER A 725 31.56 -4.78 4.19
CA SER A 725 30.80 -5.39 5.29
C SER A 725 29.58 -6.07 4.69
N GLY A 726 29.39 -7.35 4.98
CA GLY A 726 28.14 -8.02 4.67
C GLY A 726 27.12 -7.58 5.70
N SER A 727 26.13 -6.77 5.30
CA SER A 727 25.04 -6.37 6.18
C SER A 727 24.33 -7.62 6.70
N LYS A 728 24.36 -7.83 8.02
CA LYS A 728 23.28 -8.58 8.70
C LYS A 728 22.02 -7.71 8.67
N GLY A 729 20.85 -8.34 8.73
CA GLY A 729 19.59 -7.60 8.88
C GLY A 729 19.45 -7.04 10.29
N GLU A 730 18.43 -6.21 10.48
CA GLU A 730 18.27 -5.33 11.63
C GLU A 730 16.89 -5.49 12.26
N TRP A 731 16.87 -5.73 13.57
CA TRP A 731 15.64 -5.69 14.37
C TRP A 731 15.23 -4.25 14.64
N ILE A 732 13.98 -3.91 14.31
CA ILE A 732 13.41 -2.56 14.45
C ILE A 732 12.18 -2.67 15.34
N GLN A 733 12.02 -1.71 16.27
CA GLN A 733 10.84 -1.59 17.12
C GLN A 733 10.14 -0.25 16.86
N ASP A 734 8.82 -0.29 16.76
CA ASP A 734 7.94 0.89 16.67
C ASP A 734 6.75 0.77 17.64
N GLN A 735 5.66 1.50 17.36
CA GLN A 735 4.45 1.54 18.18
C GLN A 735 3.57 0.28 18.05
N LYS A 736 3.68 -0.47 16.95
CA LYS A 736 2.95 -1.74 16.73
C LYS A 736 3.70 -2.92 17.33
N GLY A 737 5.02 -2.97 17.17
CA GLY A 737 5.82 -4.08 17.72
C GLY A 737 7.25 -4.14 17.22
N TRP A 738 7.79 -5.35 17.19
CA TRP A 738 9.10 -5.65 16.59
C TRP A 738 8.91 -6.22 15.19
N TRP A 739 9.73 -5.76 14.25
CA TRP A 739 9.88 -6.33 12.91
C TRP A 739 11.37 -6.44 12.54
N TYR A 740 11.67 -7.12 11.43
CA TYR A 740 13.06 -7.37 11.01
C TYR A 740 13.29 -6.95 9.57
N ARG A 741 14.26 -6.06 9.35
CA ARG A 741 14.65 -5.58 8.03
C ARG A 741 15.83 -6.39 7.50
N ASN A 742 15.65 -7.05 6.37
CA ASN A 742 16.68 -7.79 5.67
C ASN A 742 17.75 -6.85 5.05
N PRO A 743 18.94 -7.38 4.69
CA PRO A 743 20.05 -6.58 4.14
C PRO A 743 19.74 -5.83 2.83
N ASP A 744 18.78 -6.36 2.06
CA ASP A 744 18.24 -5.81 0.80
C ASP A 744 17.10 -4.79 1.02
N ARG A 745 16.74 -4.51 2.29
CA ARG A 745 15.60 -3.70 2.76
C ARG A 745 14.22 -4.36 2.66
N SER A 746 14.12 -5.64 2.29
CA SER A 746 12.88 -6.41 2.47
C SER A 746 12.63 -6.73 3.94
N TYR A 747 11.51 -7.40 4.26
CA TYR A 747 11.19 -7.91 5.60
C TYR A 747 10.33 -9.18 5.48
N PRO A 748 10.40 -10.11 6.44
CA PRO A 748 9.53 -11.29 6.46
C PRO A 748 8.09 -10.91 6.85
N ALA A 749 7.11 -11.47 6.16
CA ALA A 749 5.69 -11.40 6.50
C ALA A 749 5.04 -12.76 6.24
N SER A 750 4.02 -13.13 7.03
CA SER A 750 3.34 -14.45 7.05
C SER A 750 4.30 -15.65 7.03
N SER A 751 5.47 -15.54 7.64
CA SER A 751 6.58 -16.49 7.43
C SER A 751 7.50 -16.65 8.63
N TRP A 752 8.17 -17.80 8.65
CA TRP A 752 9.23 -18.16 9.59
C TRP A 752 10.59 -17.67 9.10
N LEU A 753 11.35 -16.99 9.96
CA LEU A 753 12.73 -16.60 9.67
C LEU A 753 13.68 -17.07 10.78
N SER A 754 14.79 -17.70 10.39
CA SER A 754 15.80 -18.24 11.31
C SER A 754 16.93 -17.24 11.52
N LEU A 755 16.95 -16.59 12.69
CA LEU A 755 17.80 -15.45 13.00
C LEU A 755 18.81 -15.76 14.10
N GLU A 756 20.00 -15.17 13.99
CA GLU A 756 21.09 -15.31 14.96
C GLU A 756 21.08 -14.12 15.92
N TYR A 757 20.88 -14.37 17.22
CA TYR A 757 20.88 -13.37 18.27
C TYR A 757 21.78 -13.85 19.43
N ASN A 758 22.69 -13.00 19.89
CA ASN A 758 23.70 -13.31 20.93
C ASN A 758 24.44 -14.66 20.70
N GLY A 759 24.73 -15.00 19.43
CA GLY A 759 25.43 -16.23 19.04
C GLY A 759 24.56 -17.51 19.03
N LYS A 760 23.27 -17.41 19.34
CA LYS A 760 22.29 -18.50 19.24
C LYS A 760 21.38 -18.28 18.02
N LYS A 761 21.13 -19.34 17.25
CA LYS A 761 20.21 -19.29 16.10
C LYS A 761 18.84 -19.84 16.50
N ASP A 762 17.82 -19.01 16.38
CA ASP A 762 16.44 -19.31 16.76
C ASP A 762 15.49 -19.03 15.59
N TRP A 763 14.29 -19.63 15.62
CA TRP A 763 13.22 -19.33 14.68
C TRP A 763 12.24 -18.30 15.26
N TYR A 764 11.79 -17.37 14.41
CA TYR A 764 10.83 -16.32 14.72
C TYR A 764 9.74 -16.34 13.64
N TYR A 765 8.47 -16.12 14.02
CA TYR A 765 7.38 -16.00 13.06
C TYR A 765 6.87 -14.55 12.98
N PHE A 766 6.58 -14.10 11.75
CA PHE A 766 6.10 -12.75 11.47
C PHE A 766 4.71 -12.83 10.83
N ASN A 767 3.78 -11.98 11.29
CA ASN A 767 2.42 -11.94 10.76
C ASN A 767 2.35 -11.28 9.36
N SER A 768 1.15 -11.16 8.79
CA SER A 768 0.93 -10.56 7.47
C SER A 768 1.35 -9.09 7.35
N GLU A 769 1.40 -8.35 8.47
CA GLU A 769 1.94 -6.98 8.51
C GLU A 769 3.47 -6.94 8.70
N GLY A 770 4.14 -8.08 8.85
CA GLY A 770 5.59 -8.18 9.05
C GLY A 770 6.07 -8.03 10.50
N TYR A 771 5.17 -8.10 11.49
CA TYR A 771 5.52 -8.00 12.92
C TYR A 771 5.71 -9.38 13.56
N MET A 772 6.77 -9.50 14.35
CA MET A 772 7.16 -10.68 15.11
C MET A 772 6.09 -11.04 16.15
N GLN A 773 5.65 -12.29 16.15
CA GLN A 773 4.63 -12.79 17.06
C GLN A 773 5.22 -13.34 18.38
N THR A 774 4.36 -13.43 19.40
CA THR A 774 4.66 -14.04 20.71
C THR A 774 3.44 -14.79 21.25
N GLY A 775 3.62 -15.66 22.24
CA GLY A 775 2.58 -16.51 22.81
C GLY A 775 2.33 -17.75 21.97
N TRP A 776 1.18 -18.40 22.20
CA TRP A 776 0.69 -19.48 21.35
C TRP A 776 0.18 -18.93 20.01
N GLN A 777 0.60 -19.55 18.91
CA GLN A 777 0.26 -19.16 17.55
C GLN A 777 -0.21 -20.39 16.75
N LEU A 778 -1.37 -20.30 16.11
CA LEU A 778 -1.90 -21.32 15.21
C LEU A 778 -1.44 -20.98 13.78
N ILE A 779 -0.52 -21.76 13.24
CA ILE A 779 0.13 -21.52 11.94
C ILE A 779 0.01 -22.80 11.12
N SER A 780 -0.59 -22.72 9.92
CA SER A 780 -0.82 -23.87 9.03
C SER A 780 -1.45 -25.08 9.74
N GLY A 781 -2.46 -24.83 10.59
CA GLY A 781 -3.18 -25.85 11.36
C GLY A 781 -2.47 -26.41 12.59
N LYS A 782 -1.21 -26.01 12.87
CA LYS A 782 -0.44 -26.46 14.04
C LYS A 782 -0.23 -25.34 15.05
N TRP A 783 -0.26 -25.68 16.34
CA TRP A 783 0.07 -24.75 17.42
C TRP A 783 1.58 -24.72 17.67
N TYR A 784 2.15 -23.53 17.76
CA TYR A 784 3.54 -23.26 18.14
C TYR A 784 3.58 -22.25 19.29
N TYR A 785 4.60 -22.31 20.15
CA TYR A 785 4.81 -21.29 21.19
C TYR A 785 6.05 -20.45 20.93
N LEU A 786 5.86 -19.12 20.92
CA LEU A 786 6.91 -18.13 20.74
C LEU A 786 7.11 -17.37 22.07
N TYR A 787 8.30 -17.42 22.68
CA TYR A 787 8.48 -16.91 24.05
C TYR A 787 8.09 -15.43 24.19
N GLU A 788 7.24 -15.11 25.17
CA GLU A 788 6.74 -13.73 25.38
C GLU A 788 7.78 -12.78 26.00
N LYS A 789 8.85 -13.33 26.58
CA LYS A 789 9.91 -12.62 27.32
C LYS A 789 11.29 -13.24 27.08
N THR A 790 12.34 -12.47 27.33
CA THR A 790 13.73 -12.93 27.29
C THR A 790 14.19 -13.33 28.69
N GLU A 791 14.10 -14.62 29.01
CA GLU A 791 14.39 -15.17 30.35
C GLU A 791 15.07 -16.55 30.23
N GLY A 792 16.04 -16.87 31.10
CA GLY A 792 16.61 -18.22 31.21
C GLY A 792 17.24 -18.81 29.93
N GLY A 793 17.84 -17.98 29.07
CA GLY A 793 18.43 -18.43 27.79
C GLY A 793 17.44 -18.55 26.62
N ARG A 794 16.18 -18.16 26.84
CA ARG A 794 15.14 -18.01 25.82
C ARG A 794 15.04 -16.54 25.40
N THR A 795 14.80 -16.27 24.12
CA THR A 795 14.71 -14.90 23.58
C THR A 795 13.25 -14.57 23.29
N LYS A 796 12.78 -13.34 23.57
CA LYS A 796 11.42 -12.92 23.19
C LYS A 796 11.20 -13.12 21.67
N GLY A 797 10.10 -13.76 21.29
CA GLY A 797 9.75 -14.12 19.92
C GLY A 797 10.39 -15.41 19.38
N SER A 798 11.36 -16.00 20.09
CA SER A 798 11.97 -17.27 19.65
C SER A 798 11.03 -18.46 19.87
N LEU A 799 11.08 -19.41 18.95
CA LEU A 799 10.32 -20.66 18.99
C LEU A 799 10.77 -21.58 20.15
N ALA A 800 9.80 -22.07 20.92
CA ALA A 800 10.00 -23.18 21.84
C ALA A 800 10.04 -24.51 21.07
N VAL A 801 11.06 -25.33 21.32
CA VAL A 801 11.21 -26.70 20.78
C VAL A 801 11.66 -27.64 21.90
N ASN A 802 11.29 -28.93 21.82
CA ASN A 802 11.67 -29.99 22.78
C ASN A 802 11.48 -29.58 24.25
N THR A 803 10.33 -29.01 24.60
CA THR A 803 10.10 -28.44 25.94
C THR A 803 8.62 -28.49 26.32
N VAL A 804 8.30 -28.17 27.57
CA VAL A 804 6.93 -28.03 28.06
C VAL A 804 6.66 -26.54 28.36
N ILE A 805 5.56 -26.02 27.85
CA ILE A 805 5.07 -24.65 28.07
C ILE A 805 3.70 -24.73 28.73
N GLY A 806 3.60 -24.27 29.99
CA GLY A 806 2.30 -24.21 30.71
C GLY A 806 1.60 -25.57 30.91
N GLY A 807 2.32 -26.69 30.80
CA GLY A 807 1.77 -28.06 30.83
C GLY A 807 1.69 -28.74 29.45
N TYR A 808 1.79 -27.98 28.36
CA TYR A 808 1.71 -28.48 26.98
C TYR A 808 3.11 -28.79 26.42
N ALA A 809 3.31 -29.99 25.88
CA ALA A 809 4.59 -30.39 25.27
C ALA A 809 4.71 -29.87 23.82
N VAL A 810 5.90 -29.38 23.43
CA VAL A 810 6.24 -29.06 22.03
C VAL A 810 7.40 -29.91 21.55
N ASN A 811 7.27 -30.46 20.34
CA ASN A 811 8.22 -31.40 19.74
C ASN A 811 9.49 -30.70 19.18
N SER A 812 10.32 -31.44 18.44
CA SER A 812 11.57 -30.93 17.85
C SER A 812 11.38 -29.82 16.81
N ASN A 813 10.19 -29.74 16.22
CA ASN A 813 9.80 -28.71 15.25
C ASN A 813 9.09 -27.53 15.94
N GLY A 814 8.90 -27.60 17.26
CA GLY A 814 8.16 -26.62 18.06
C GLY A 814 6.64 -26.72 17.95
N GLU A 815 6.14 -27.77 17.31
CA GLU A 815 4.72 -28.06 17.18
C GLU A 815 4.21 -28.66 18.50
N TRP A 816 3.06 -28.20 18.96
CA TRP A 816 2.36 -28.78 20.11
C TRP A 816 1.99 -30.24 19.86
N THR A 817 2.23 -31.08 20.86
CA THR A 817 1.81 -32.48 20.93
C THR A 817 1.04 -32.73 22.23
N THR A 818 -0.02 -33.53 22.13
CA THR A 818 -0.84 -34.02 23.25
C THR A 818 -0.07 -34.99 24.13
#